data_AF-A2FYA3-F1
#
_entry.id   AF-A2FYA3-F1
#
_cell.length_a   1.000
_cell.length_b   1.000
_cell.length_c   1.000
_cell.angle_alpha   90.00
_cell.angle_beta   90.00
_cell.angle_gamma   90.00
#
_symmetry.space_group_name_H-M   'P 1'
#
loop_
_entity.id
_entity.type
_entity.pdbx_description
1 polymer ?
#
loop_
_entity_poly.entity_id
_entity_poly.type
_entity_poly.pdbx_seq_one_letter_code
_entity_poly.pdbx_strand_id
1 'polypeptide(L)'
;MLAYYMTEAPPFNIKGKDNIGIYLCPLGNDIGHPINESAHPETVYFKQIVANWTKIVKYVHLYEYHTNFWVPLHLTPNYWMVGRNIQYYASLGVYGYMAEDKMLWTRTPPTRLAQHTDFTYFRQYVMSKMMFYPNRPVLYYEDDFLYGFYGAGAAAYVRRFLNVTKEVADLHPEAYINCLGGEIQGFQTNNYNYYAYWLWGKAVEKAKETGSEKQIFNTMMAELPSANTIITMESRMKWPLVVDEEGKIRFKGSKIKECAIKILERCKDPYYVDNYTKGICSVTRDLNANAAKVYQNLAFWRDSNPAVIMKSGNLKAISGENPAYGRIFSFTKGNTEFVDNIEGIDFCMYDSFKITYHINYDMKTGTKTDKTAAFSFDSNDMKMEKTYTLNDNSLTMNCKFTNKKGSVFQSRPTFSINLDLGDSTDIFYKLGNGNWERPVIDEVATYVNHFGKQTGSQSTLSICSGKTKRGMKFDFSAQKISFFSVCLNKSSKFVKVYIGAEFVQVNSNAAYDSFLTLTTLESISNLPSTPMPNLETPGKIVHFYPLYYINVGFQNWQPTNDAMSFVGISASSLSGVPGKSSRLSFRVCQNLPEVFGLHGTWMNMTFRSRCTERNMSQQWPWWSGYTKQGKDNYQGSETWMVPKNDVYFYIPLREMKNATSDINVWLECTTVCKRFWSDGFKLEQRTDSSAYYGYPDTNFKFNDDLEPMKEPNMTEYMQNAGISIIETSSNETNTTETDEKSESNKKSKAGVIAGSIIGALVVIGVIVAVVFVIMVKRGEKSDSDKDVVMKEIMV
;
A
#
# COMPACT_ATOMS: atom_id res chain seq x y z
N MET A 1 30.14 -21.10 -0.21
CA MET A 1 29.66 -20.35 0.97
C MET A 1 29.11 -19.03 0.47
N LEU A 2 27.88 -18.69 0.83
CA LEU A 2 27.22 -17.46 0.41
C LEU A 2 27.59 -16.34 1.40
N ALA A 3 28.07 -15.20 0.89
CA ALA A 3 28.40 -14.04 1.71
C ALA A 3 27.21 -13.07 1.78
N TYR A 4 26.80 -12.73 3.00
CA TYR A 4 25.72 -11.80 3.31
C TYR A 4 26.16 -10.77 4.36
N TYR A 5 25.64 -9.54 4.27
CA TYR A 5 25.76 -8.47 5.26
C TYR A 5 27.20 -8.29 5.77
N MET A 6 27.45 -8.65 7.04
CA MET A 6 28.74 -8.48 7.73
C MET A 6 29.89 -9.28 7.11
N THR A 7 29.59 -10.22 6.22
CA THR A 7 30.60 -11.07 5.54
C THR A 7 30.85 -10.67 4.08
N GLU A 8 30.17 -9.63 3.59
CA GLU A 8 30.32 -9.18 2.20
C GLU A 8 31.59 -8.36 1.96
N ALA A 9 32.09 -7.64 2.96
CA ALA A 9 33.27 -6.81 2.78
C ALA A 9 34.52 -7.67 2.53
N PRO A 10 35.36 -7.33 1.54
CA PRO A 10 36.60 -8.06 1.32
C PRO A 10 37.58 -7.88 2.49
N PRO A 11 38.39 -8.91 2.79
CA PRO A 11 39.47 -8.78 3.76
C PRO A 11 40.53 -7.79 3.25
N PHE A 12 41.11 -7.00 4.16
CA PHE A 12 42.06 -5.93 3.81
C PHE A 12 43.47 -6.43 3.45
N ASN A 13 43.84 -7.66 3.80
CA ASN A 13 45.21 -8.19 3.68
C ASN A 13 45.31 -9.62 3.11
N ILE A 14 44.23 -10.17 2.55
CA ILE A 14 44.22 -11.54 1.99
C ILE A 14 44.03 -11.45 0.48
N LYS A 15 44.80 -12.23 -0.29
CA LYS A 15 44.57 -12.48 -1.72
C LYS A 15 44.06 -13.90 -1.92
N GLY A 16 43.04 -14.08 -2.76
CA GLY A 16 42.53 -15.41 -3.09
C GLY A 16 43.51 -16.17 -3.97
N LYS A 17 43.63 -17.49 -3.75
CA LYS A 17 44.32 -18.39 -4.69
C LYS A 17 43.48 -18.55 -5.97
N ASP A 18 44.13 -18.96 -7.04
CA ASP A 18 43.52 -19.09 -8.38
C ASP A 18 42.37 -20.10 -8.48
N ASN A 19 42.14 -20.92 -7.46
CA ASN A 19 41.04 -21.89 -7.37
C ASN A 19 39.94 -21.50 -6.37
N ILE A 20 40.00 -20.28 -5.84
CA ILE A 20 39.02 -19.76 -4.88
C ILE A 20 38.05 -18.82 -5.59
N GLY A 21 36.75 -19.09 -5.40
CA GLY A 21 35.67 -18.21 -5.82
C GLY A 21 34.84 -17.73 -4.64
N ILE A 22 34.30 -16.52 -4.76
CA ILE A 22 33.44 -15.88 -3.76
C ILE A 22 32.04 -15.72 -4.35
N TYR A 23 31.03 -16.07 -3.57
CA TYR A 23 29.63 -15.89 -3.94
C TYR A 23 29.04 -14.76 -3.09
N LEU A 24 28.74 -13.63 -3.72
CA LEU A 24 28.11 -12.47 -3.08
C LEU A 24 26.60 -12.51 -3.32
N CYS A 25 25.83 -12.29 -2.26
CA CYS A 25 24.37 -12.37 -2.30
C CYS A 25 23.75 -11.07 -1.78
N PRO A 26 23.60 -10.02 -2.62
CA PRO A 26 23.09 -8.74 -2.16
C PRO A 26 21.64 -8.86 -1.66
N LEU A 27 21.48 -8.85 -0.34
CA LEU A 27 20.18 -8.79 0.31
C LEU A 27 19.98 -7.38 0.89
N GLY A 28 18.86 -6.73 0.57
CA GLY A 28 18.59 -5.35 0.97
C GLY A 28 18.85 -4.31 -0.13
N ASN A 29 19.53 -4.69 -1.20
CA ASN A 29 19.69 -3.82 -2.36
C ASN A 29 18.35 -3.40 -2.96
N ASP A 30 18.36 -2.18 -3.49
CA ASP A 30 17.36 -1.70 -4.42
C ASP A 30 17.39 -2.55 -5.68
N ILE A 31 16.28 -3.26 -5.91
CA ILE A 31 16.04 -4.00 -7.14
C ILE A 31 15.10 -3.24 -8.08
N GLY A 32 14.77 -1.97 -7.81
CA GLY A 32 13.99 -1.15 -8.73
C GLY A 32 14.87 -0.48 -9.78
N HIS A 33 16.11 -0.14 -9.42
CA HIS A 33 17.04 0.55 -10.31
C HIS A 33 18.27 -0.31 -10.63
N PRO A 34 18.91 -0.10 -11.80
CA PRO A 34 20.20 -0.71 -12.08
C PRO A 34 21.22 -0.38 -11.00
N ILE A 35 22.05 -1.35 -10.60
CA ILE A 35 23.01 -1.21 -9.50
C ILE A 35 23.95 0.00 -9.67
N ASN A 36 24.31 0.33 -10.92
CA ASN A 36 25.17 1.45 -11.24
C ASN A 36 24.46 2.81 -11.23
N GLU A 37 23.13 2.82 -11.24
CA GLU A 37 22.24 3.99 -11.30
C GLU A 37 21.51 4.26 -9.96
N SER A 38 21.34 3.24 -9.11
CA SER A 38 20.63 3.37 -7.82
C SER A 38 21.34 4.32 -6.85
N ALA A 39 20.55 5.22 -6.24
CA ALA A 39 20.99 6.10 -5.15
C ALA A 39 20.84 5.46 -3.76
N HIS A 40 20.29 4.24 -3.66
CA HIS A 40 20.05 3.57 -2.38
C HIS A 40 21.39 3.26 -1.68
N PRO A 41 21.58 3.66 -0.40
CA PRO A 41 22.86 3.54 0.29
C PRO A 41 23.44 2.12 0.31
N GLU A 42 22.61 1.10 0.52
CA GLU A 42 23.07 -0.30 0.55
C GLU A 42 23.53 -0.75 -0.84
N THR A 43 22.82 -0.35 -1.90
CA THR A 43 23.18 -0.67 -3.29
C THR A 43 24.49 0.01 -3.68
N VAL A 44 24.69 1.27 -3.29
CA VAL A 44 25.93 2.02 -3.51
C VAL A 44 27.11 1.37 -2.79
N TYR A 45 26.89 0.92 -1.54
CA TYR A 45 27.90 0.20 -0.78
C TYR A 45 28.24 -1.16 -1.40
N PHE A 46 27.22 -1.92 -1.81
CA PHE A 46 27.40 -3.21 -2.46
C PHE A 46 28.14 -3.10 -3.81
N LYS A 47 27.85 -2.06 -4.61
CA LYS A 47 28.58 -1.75 -5.85
C LYS A 47 30.10 -1.63 -5.59
N GLN A 48 30.49 -1.00 -4.49
CA GLN A 48 31.90 -0.89 -4.08
C GLN A 48 32.48 -2.23 -3.63
N ILE A 49 31.69 -3.03 -2.89
CA ILE A 49 32.09 -4.37 -2.47
C ILE A 49 32.44 -5.24 -3.69
N VAL A 50 31.57 -5.29 -4.71
CA VAL A 50 31.81 -6.10 -5.93
C VAL A 50 33.10 -5.66 -6.62
N ALA A 51 33.28 -4.34 -6.83
CA ALA A 51 34.46 -3.79 -7.48
C ALA A 51 35.77 -4.01 -6.69
N ASN A 52 35.68 -4.18 -5.36
CA ASN A 52 36.84 -4.47 -4.54
C ASN A 52 37.19 -5.97 -4.54
N TRP A 53 36.19 -6.85 -4.56
CA TRP A 53 36.42 -8.28 -4.67
C TRP A 53 37.09 -8.68 -5.99
N THR A 54 36.73 -8.04 -7.10
CA THR A 54 37.34 -8.33 -8.41
C THR A 54 38.83 -7.98 -8.48
N LYS A 55 39.35 -7.20 -7.52
CA LYS A 55 40.80 -6.93 -7.36
C LYS A 55 41.54 -7.98 -6.54
N ILE A 56 40.81 -8.83 -5.79
CA ILE A 56 41.36 -9.70 -4.75
C ILE A 56 41.27 -11.18 -5.13
N VAL A 57 40.23 -11.56 -5.88
CA VAL A 57 39.99 -12.94 -6.33
C VAL A 57 39.68 -12.99 -7.81
N LYS A 58 40.06 -14.09 -8.47
CA LYS A 58 39.81 -14.31 -9.89
C LYS A 58 38.34 -14.61 -10.21
N TYR A 59 37.64 -15.30 -9.30
CA TYR A 59 36.27 -15.75 -9.52
C TYR A 59 35.31 -15.09 -8.54
N VAL A 60 34.70 -13.98 -8.96
CA VAL A 60 33.56 -13.39 -8.26
C VAL A 60 32.28 -13.92 -8.89
N HIS A 61 31.42 -14.52 -8.07
CA HIS A 61 30.09 -14.97 -8.44
C HIS A 61 29.05 -14.10 -7.73
N LEU A 62 27.98 -13.76 -8.44
CA LEU A 62 26.84 -13.04 -7.89
C LEU A 62 25.61 -13.94 -7.85
N TYR A 63 24.85 -13.81 -6.76
CA TYR A 63 23.53 -14.39 -6.59
C TYR A 63 22.53 -13.26 -6.27
N GLU A 64 21.83 -12.76 -7.29
CA GLU A 64 20.81 -11.71 -7.12
C GLU A 64 19.40 -12.28 -6.86
N TYR A 65 18.50 -11.41 -6.42
CA TYR A 65 17.10 -11.73 -6.10
C TYR A 65 16.17 -10.79 -6.87
N HIS A 66 15.36 -11.33 -7.78
CA HIS A 66 14.52 -10.50 -8.69
C HIS A 66 13.03 -10.55 -8.40
N THR A 67 12.54 -11.55 -7.67
CA THR A 67 11.13 -11.64 -7.30
C THR A 67 10.88 -11.02 -5.93
N ASN A 68 9.63 -10.63 -5.65
CA ASN A 68 9.22 -10.39 -4.28
C ASN A 68 8.74 -11.71 -3.64
N PHE A 69 9.56 -12.25 -2.74
CA PHE A 69 9.29 -13.52 -2.08
C PHE A 69 8.09 -13.47 -1.12
N TRP A 70 7.69 -12.31 -0.59
CA TRP A 70 6.52 -12.26 0.29
C TRP A 70 5.21 -12.34 -0.49
N VAL A 71 5.20 -11.81 -1.71
CA VAL A 71 3.99 -11.51 -2.50
C VAL A 71 4.21 -11.86 -3.98
N PRO A 72 4.44 -13.14 -4.31
CA PRO A 72 4.92 -13.57 -5.63
C PRO A 72 3.94 -13.35 -6.80
N LEU A 73 2.64 -13.16 -6.53
CA LEU A 73 1.61 -12.81 -7.51
C LEU A 73 1.28 -11.31 -7.48
N HIS A 74 2.23 -10.45 -7.11
CA HIS A 74 2.08 -8.99 -7.21
C HIS A 74 3.10 -8.44 -8.19
N LEU A 75 2.82 -7.26 -8.76
CA LEU A 75 3.80 -6.58 -9.59
C LEU A 75 5.08 -6.34 -8.80
N THR A 76 6.21 -6.78 -9.37
CA THR A 76 7.56 -6.48 -8.88
C THR A 76 8.27 -5.69 -9.99
N PRO A 77 8.08 -4.35 -10.02
CA PRO A 77 8.43 -3.54 -11.18
C PRO A 77 9.93 -3.28 -11.33
N ASN A 78 10.70 -4.29 -11.74
CA ASN A 78 12.17 -4.24 -11.85
C ASN A 78 12.73 -4.70 -13.20
N TYR A 79 11.91 -4.64 -14.24
CA TYR A 79 12.15 -5.39 -15.47
C TYR A 79 13.41 -4.90 -16.24
N TRP A 80 13.67 -3.60 -16.29
CA TRP A 80 14.78 -3.01 -17.07
C TRP A 80 16.15 -3.16 -16.41
N MET A 81 16.20 -3.41 -15.09
CA MET A 81 17.48 -3.49 -14.39
C MET A 81 18.19 -4.83 -14.63
N VAL A 82 17.46 -5.91 -14.93
CA VAL A 82 18.02 -7.26 -15.07
C VAL A 82 19.16 -7.30 -16.08
N GLY A 83 18.91 -6.83 -17.31
CA GLY A 83 19.94 -6.82 -18.34
C GLY A 83 21.09 -5.86 -18.00
N ARG A 84 20.77 -4.64 -17.54
CA ARG A 84 21.75 -3.59 -17.22
C ARG A 84 22.71 -4.00 -16.10
N ASN A 85 22.21 -4.67 -15.06
CA ASN A 85 23.02 -5.22 -13.99
C ASN A 85 24.05 -6.21 -14.54
N ILE A 86 23.62 -7.15 -15.39
CA ILE A 86 24.52 -8.15 -15.99
C ILE A 86 25.60 -7.48 -16.85
N GLN A 87 25.26 -6.45 -17.64
CA GLN A 87 26.25 -5.70 -18.41
C GLN A 87 27.28 -5.01 -17.51
N TYR A 88 26.80 -4.36 -16.44
CA TYR A 88 27.68 -3.70 -15.49
C TYR A 88 28.60 -4.70 -14.79
N TYR A 89 28.08 -5.84 -14.33
CA TYR A 89 28.88 -6.88 -13.69
C TYR A 89 29.91 -7.49 -14.65
N ALA A 90 29.55 -7.73 -15.90
CA ALA A 90 30.48 -8.18 -16.92
C ALA A 90 31.62 -7.16 -17.14
N SER A 91 31.31 -5.86 -17.13
CA SER A 91 32.32 -4.80 -17.25
C SER A 91 33.31 -4.74 -16.08
N LEU A 92 32.90 -5.23 -14.90
CA LEU A 92 33.77 -5.35 -13.71
C LEU A 92 34.60 -6.64 -13.68
N GLY A 93 34.41 -7.56 -14.63
CA GLY A 93 35.07 -8.87 -14.65
C GLY A 93 34.46 -9.89 -13.68
N VAL A 94 33.17 -9.74 -13.31
CA VAL A 94 32.44 -10.77 -12.57
C VAL A 94 32.39 -12.05 -13.41
N TYR A 95 32.76 -13.18 -12.79
CA TYR A 95 32.95 -14.44 -13.49
C TYR A 95 31.65 -15.25 -13.66
N GLY A 96 30.77 -15.21 -12.67
CA GLY A 96 29.51 -15.97 -12.71
C GLY A 96 28.34 -15.18 -12.16
N TYR A 97 27.16 -15.43 -12.72
CA TYR A 97 25.93 -14.78 -12.35
C TYR A 97 24.81 -15.81 -12.20
N MET A 98 24.02 -15.65 -11.15
CA MET A 98 22.76 -16.36 -10.92
C MET A 98 21.78 -15.36 -10.34
N ALA A 99 20.50 -15.47 -10.73
CA ALA A 99 19.44 -14.75 -10.04
C ALA A 99 18.31 -15.71 -9.67
N GLU A 100 17.79 -15.54 -8.46
CA GLU A 100 16.59 -16.23 -8.01
C GLU A 100 15.37 -15.35 -8.23
N ASP A 101 14.41 -15.89 -8.97
CA ASP A 101 13.19 -15.20 -9.40
C ASP A 101 11.93 -16.01 -9.08
N LYS A 102 12.07 -17.11 -8.35
CA LYS A 102 10.99 -18.00 -7.96
C LYS A 102 11.33 -18.73 -6.67
N MET A 103 10.34 -18.88 -5.79
CA MET A 103 10.48 -19.60 -4.52
C MET A 103 10.61 -21.11 -4.74
N LEU A 104 11.82 -21.64 -4.56
CA LEU A 104 12.08 -23.08 -4.71
C LEU A 104 11.68 -23.91 -3.47
N TRP A 105 11.52 -23.29 -2.29
CA TRP A 105 11.14 -23.97 -1.05
C TRP A 105 9.64 -24.26 -0.89
N THR A 106 8.79 -23.83 -1.82
CA THR A 106 7.36 -24.24 -1.86
C THR A 106 7.16 -25.64 -2.47
N ARG A 107 8.27 -26.33 -2.81
CA ARG A 107 8.29 -27.74 -3.21
C ARG A 107 7.83 -28.63 -2.05
N THR A 108 6.53 -28.86 -1.95
CA THR A 108 6.01 -30.05 -1.27
C THR A 108 6.13 -31.22 -2.24
N PRO A 109 6.86 -32.29 -1.89
CA PRO A 109 6.92 -33.48 -2.74
C PRO A 109 5.53 -34.11 -2.95
N PRO A 110 5.29 -34.76 -4.11
CA PRO A 110 6.10 -34.68 -5.32
C PRO A 110 5.56 -33.55 -6.24
N THR A 111 6.44 -32.79 -6.91
CA THR A 111 6.13 -32.06 -8.17
C THR A 111 5.34 -30.73 -8.19
N ARG A 112 5.29 -29.92 -7.13
CA ARG A 112 4.72 -28.55 -7.27
C ARG A 112 5.73 -27.53 -7.80
N LEU A 113 5.71 -27.25 -9.11
CA LEU A 113 6.41 -26.10 -9.69
C LEU A 113 5.51 -24.86 -9.65
N ALA A 114 5.80 -23.91 -8.76
CA ALA A 114 5.06 -22.64 -8.67
C ALA A 114 5.32 -21.74 -9.88
N GLN A 115 4.36 -21.55 -10.78
CA GLN A 115 4.48 -20.77 -12.01
C GLN A 115 3.66 -19.49 -11.92
N HIS A 116 3.73 -18.67 -12.97
CA HIS A 116 2.93 -17.46 -13.14
C HIS A 116 3.16 -16.39 -12.06
N THR A 117 4.35 -16.37 -11.47
CA THR A 117 4.87 -15.21 -10.75
C THR A 117 5.13 -14.07 -11.72
N ASP A 118 5.14 -12.85 -11.19
CA ASP A 118 5.33 -11.64 -12.00
C ASP A 118 6.56 -11.75 -12.91
N PHE A 119 6.36 -11.67 -14.22
CA PHE A 119 7.40 -11.60 -15.27
C PHE A 119 8.51 -12.65 -15.26
N THR A 120 8.30 -13.81 -14.64
CA THR A 120 9.41 -14.74 -14.42
C THR A 120 10.04 -15.29 -15.71
N TYR A 121 9.22 -15.59 -16.72
CA TYR A 121 9.75 -16.05 -18.01
C TYR A 121 10.55 -14.99 -18.74
N PHE A 122 10.13 -13.72 -18.65
CA PHE A 122 10.84 -12.59 -19.24
C PHE A 122 12.21 -12.42 -18.58
N ARG A 123 12.27 -12.37 -17.24
CA ARG A 123 13.55 -12.20 -16.53
C ARG A 123 14.50 -13.36 -16.82
N GLN A 124 14.00 -14.59 -16.83
CA GLN A 124 14.79 -15.78 -17.18
C GLN A 124 15.34 -15.69 -18.62
N TYR A 125 14.51 -15.27 -19.58
CA TYR A 125 14.94 -15.11 -20.96
C TYR A 125 16.04 -14.06 -21.11
N VAL A 126 15.78 -12.84 -20.64
CA VAL A 126 16.72 -11.71 -20.73
C VAL A 126 18.02 -12.06 -20.00
N MET A 127 17.94 -12.56 -18.77
CA MET A 127 19.11 -13.01 -18.01
C MET A 127 19.92 -14.06 -18.79
N SER A 128 19.27 -15.09 -19.35
CA SER A 128 19.98 -16.13 -20.10
C SER A 128 20.73 -15.59 -21.30
N LYS A 129 20.14 -14.65 -22.05
CA LYS A 129 20.78 -14.04 -23.22
C LYS A 129 21.92 -13.12 -22.82
N MET A 130 21.73 -12.31 -21.79
CA MET A 130 22.73 -11.35 -21.31
C MET A 130 23.94 -12.01 -20.66
N MET A 131 23.80 -13.20 -20.06
CA MET A 131 24.95 -13.97 -19.57
C MET A 131 25.86 -14.48 -20.69
N PHE A 132 25.31 -14.83 -21.87
CA PHE A 132 26.11 -15.23 -23.03
C PHE A 132 26.64 -14.03 -23.83
N TYR A 133 25.84 -12.97 -23.95
CA TYR A 133 26.14 -11.83 -24.81
C TYR A 133 25.96 -10.48 -24.07
N PRO A 134 26.75 -10.21 -23.02
CA PRO A 134 26.57 -9.01 -22.19
C PRO A 134 26.79 -7.70 -22.96
N ASN A 135 27.57 -7.73 -24.05
CA ASN A 135 27.86 -6.54 -24.85
C ASN A 135 26.79 -6.21 -25.89
N ARG A 136 25.70 -6.98 -25.98
CA ARG A 136 24.61 -6.72 -26.94
C ARG A 136 23.52 -5.83 -26.32
N PRO A 137 22.71 -5.12 -27.14
CA PRO A 137 21.63 -4.27 -26.64
C PRO A 137 20.59 -5.08 -25.86
N VAL A 138 20.39 -4.74 -24.58
CA VAL A 138 19.36 -5.37 -23.72
C VAL A 138 17.98 -5.27 -24.36
N LEU A 139 17.66 -4.09 -24.90
CA LEU A 139 16.35 -3.80 -25.47
C LEU A 139 15.94 -4.79 -26.56
N TYR A 140 16.89 -5.27 -27.39
CA TYR A 140 16.60 -6.30 -28.39
C TYR A 140 16.06 -7.58 -27.73
N TYR A 141 16.70 -8.07 -26.66
CA TYR A 141 16.29 -9.31 -26.02
C TYR A 141 14.97 -9.20 -25.28
N GLU A 142 14.70 -8.02 -24.72
CA GLU A 142 13.38 -7.73 -24.18
C GLU A 142 12.33 -7.76 -25.30
N ASP A 143 12.56 -7.04 -26.40
CA ASP A 143 11.63 -6.95 -27.53
C ASP A 143 11.41 -8.28 -28.24
N ASP A 144 12.46 -9.07 -28.43
CA ASP A 144 12.43 -10.41 -29.01
C ASP A 144 11.59 -11.36 -28.14
N PHE A 145 11.74 -11.29 -26.81
CA PHE A 145 10.87 -12.03 -25.91
C PHE A 145 9.41 -11.58 -26.03
N LEU A 146 9.15 -10.26 -25.97
CA LEU A 146 7.78 -9.76 -25.99
C LEU A 146 7.06 -10.18 -27.28
N TYR A 147 7.72 -9.98 -28.43
CA TYR A 147 7.19 -10.34 -29.75
C TYR A 147 6.91 -11.84 -29.85
N GLY A 148 7.88 -12.70 -29.49
CA GLY A 148 7.71 -14.16 -29.59
C GLY A 148 6.72 -14.73 -28.58
N PHE A 149 6.78 -14.28 -27.32
CA PHE A 149 6.06 -14.87 -26.20
C PHE A 149 4.60 -14.42 -26.10
N TYR A 150 4.30 -13.17 -26.46
CA TYR A 150 2.96 -12.58 -26.41
C TYR A 150 2.34 -12.36 -27.80
N GLY A 151 3.15 -12.28 -28.87
CA GLY A 151 2.69 -11.95 -30.22
C GLY A 151 2.61 -10.44 -30.46
N ALA A 152 2.78 -10.01 -31.72
CA ALA A 152 2.96 -8.61 -32.12
C ALA A 152 1.94 -7.61 -31.51
N GLY A 153 0.65 -7.94 -31.55
CA GLY A 153 -0.41 -7.06 -31.05
C GLY A 153 -0.37 -6.87 -29.53
N ALA A 154 -0.21 -7.96 -28.77
CA ALA A 154 -0.13 -7.89 -27.31
C ALA A 154 1.22 -7.31 -26.84
N ALA A 155 2.31 -7.67 -27.54
CA ALA A 155 3.66 -7.21 -27.24
C ALA A 155 3.80 -5.69 -27.20
N ALA A 156 3.09 -4.96 -28.08
CA ALA A 156 3.09 -3.50 -28.09
C ALA A 156 2.62 -2.90 -26.75
N TYR A 157 1.53 -3.42 -26.19
CA TYR A 157 1.00 -2.99 -24.89
C TYR A 157 1.88 -3.42 -23.72
N VAL A 158 2.47 -4.62 -23.79
CA VAL A 158 3.42 -5.08 -22.76
C VAL A 158 4.72 -4.25 -22.78
N ARG A 159 5.22 -3.86 -23.97
CA ARG A 159 6.34 -2.92 -24.09
C ARG A 159 5.99 -1.56 -23.50
N ARG A 160 4.79 -1.03 -23.77
CA ARG A 160 4.34 0.20 -23.13
C ARG A 160 4.31 0.08 -21.61
N PHE A 161 3.88 -1.07 -21.07
CA PHE A 161 3.93 -1.36 -19.64
C PHE A 161 5.38 -1.32 -19.09
N LEU A 162 6.33 -1.96 -19.78
CA LEU A 162 7.76 -1.88 -19.37
C LEU A 162 8.30 -0.45 -19.39
N ASN A 163 7.95 0.33 -20.42
CA ASN A 163 8.37 1.72 -20.56
C ASN A 163 7.83 2.59 -19.43
N VAL A 164 6.52 2.52 -19.14
CA VAL A 164 5.94 3.34 -18.05
C VAL A 164 6.45 2.93 -16.68
N THR A 165 6.74 1.66 -16.48
CA THR A 165 7.35 1.21 -15.23
C THR A 165 8.72 1.86 -15.04
N LYS A 166 9.53 1.91 -16.11
CA LYS A 166 10.82 2.59 -16.11
C LYS A 166 10.67 4.10 -15.93
N GLU A 167 9.74 4.75 -16.64
CA GLU A 167 9.47 6.19 -16.53
C GLU A 167 9.17 6.58 -15.08
N VAL A 168 8.32 5.81 -14.39
CA VAL A 168 7.96 6.05 -12.99
C VAL A 168 9.18 5.87 -12.08
N ALA A 169 10.02 4.87 -12.30
CA ALA A 169 11.23 4.68 -11.52
C ALA A 169 12.25 5.83 -11.73
N ASP A 170 12.48 6.24 -12.98
CA ASP A 170 13.38 7.35 -13.31
C ASP A 170 12.94 8.67 -12.66
N LEU A 171 11.64 8.89 -12.51
CA LEU A 171 11.06 10.06 -11.82
C LEU A 171 11.24 10.00 -10.30
N HIS A 172 11.53 8.81 -9.74
CA HIS A 172 11.60 8.55 -8.31
C HIS A 172 12.89 7.82 -7.90
N PRO A 173 14.08 8.41 -8.15
CA PRO A 173 15.37 7.79 -7.83
C PRO A 173 15.58 7.59 -6.31
N GLU A 174 14.80 8.25 -5.46
CA GLU A 174 14.79 8.06 -4.01
C GLU A 174 13.96 6.85 -3.54
N ALA A 175 13.03 6.37 -4.37
CA ALA A 175 12.21 5.21 -4.08
C ALA A 175 12.98 3.93 -4.44
N TYR A 176 12.80 2.86 -3.68
CA TYR A 176 13.46 1.58 -3.95
C TYR A 176 12.50 0.41 -3.83
N ILE A 177 12.87 -0.70 -4.47
CA ILE A 177 12.14 -1.98 -4.42
C ILE A 177 13.00 -3.01 -3.71
N ASN A 178 12.40 -3.88 -2.91
CA ASN A 178 13.09 -4.96 -2.20
C ASN A 178 12.49 -6.31 -2.59
N CYS A 179 13.33 -7.35 -2.75
CA CYS A 179 12.89 -8.74 -2.94
C CYS A 179 12.14 -9.31 -1.71
N LEU A 180 12.16 -8.59 -0.59
CA LEU A 180 11.43 -8.88 0.65
C LEU A 180 10.47 -7.73 1.05
N GLY A 181 9.97 -6.97 0.07
CA GLY A 181 9.05 -5.85 0.31
C GLY A 181 7.57 -6.22 0.49
N GLY A 182 6.74 -5.21 0.74
CA GLY A 182 5.28 -5.36 0.81
C GLY A 182 4.60 -5.53 -0.56
N GLU A 183 3.27 -5.65 -0.56
CA GLU A 183 2.44 -5.86 -1.77
C GLU A 183 2.51 -4.70 -2.78
N ILE A 184 2.69 -3.47 -2.28
CA ILE A 184 2.83 -2.23 -3.06
C ILE A 184 4.13 -1.59 -2.59
N GLN A 185 5.08 -1.37 -3.50
CA GLN A 185 6.45 -0.96 -3.18
C GLN A 185 6.82 0.39 -3.78
N GLY A 186 7.89 0.99 -3.24
CA GLY A 186 8.62 2.15 -3.76
C GLY A 186 7.77 3.18 -4.52
N PHE A 187 7.95 3.18 -5.84
CA PHE A 187 7.39 4.15 -6.77
C PHE A 187 6.01 3.77 -7.34
N GLN A 188 5.39 2.66 -6.89
CA GLN A 188 4.05 2.29 -7.34
C GLN A 188 2.98 3.24 -6.81
N THR A 189 2.28 3.93 -7.72
CA THR A 189 1.11 4.76 -7.41
C THR A 189 -0.20 4.06 -7.77
N ASN A 190 -1.34 4.57 -7.27
CA ASN A 190 -2.64 4.07 -7.69
C ASN A 190 -2.87 4.25 -9.20
N ASN A 191 -2.50 5.41 -9.75
CA ASN A 191 -2.63 5.67 -11.19
C ASN A 191 -1.77 4.71 -12.02
N TYR A 192 -0.51 4.50 -11.63
CA TYR A 192 0.38 3.51 -12.26
C TYR A 192 -0.22 2.10 -12.21
N ASN A 193 -0.70 1.64 -11.05
CA ASN A 193 -1.25 0.29 -10.92
C ASN A 193 -2.52 0.10 -11.77
N TYR A 194 -3.41 1.10 -11.81
CA TYR A 194 -4.57 1.08 -12.71
C TYR A 194 -4.16 1.04 -14.17
N TYR A 195 -3.19 1.85 -14.57
CA TYR A 195 -2.74 1.93 -15.96
C TYR A 195 -2.01 0.65 -16.39
N ALA A 196 -1.18 0.08 -15.52
CA ALA A 196 -0.59 -1.24 -15.71
C ALA A 196 -1.66 -2.32 -15.93
N TYR A 197 -2.69 -2.37 -15.07
CA TYR A 197 -3.80 -3.31 -15.23
C TYR A 197 -4.57 -3.09 -16.55
N TRP A 198 -4.77 -1.82 -16.94
CA TRP A 198 -5.42 -1.49 -18.21
C TRP A 198 -4.58 -1.93 -19.43
N LEU A 199 -3.27 -1.69 -19.42
CA LEU A 199 -2.36 -2.14 -20.48
C LEU A 199 -2.37 -3.67 -20.61
N TRP A 200 -2.40 -4.40 -19.49
CA TRP A 200 -2.55 -5.86 -19.51
C TRP A 200 -3.89 -6.31 -20.07
N GLY A 201 -4.98 -5.61 -19.74
CA GLY A 201 -6.29 -5.85 -20.33
C GLY A 201 -6.27 -5.68 -21.85
N LYS A 202 -5.64 -4.61 -22.35
CA LYS A 202 -5.43 -4.38 -23.79
C LYS A 202 -4.53 -5.42 -24.45
N ALA A 203 -3.48 -5.85 -23.77
CA ALA A 203 -2.63 -6.95 -24.26
C ALA A 203 -3.46 -8.24 -24.41
N VAL A 204 -4.32 -8.57 -23.45
CA VAL A 204 -5.21 -9.75 -23.53
C VAL A 204 -6.22 -9.63 -24.67
N GLU A 205 -6.82 -8.45 -24.87
CA GLU A 205 -7.70 -8.18 -26.02
C GLU A 205 -6.97 -8.45 -27.34
N LYS A 206 -5.79 -7.86 -27.54
CA LYS A 206 -4.99 -8.04 -28.76
C LYS A 206 -4.45 -9.46 -28.94
N ALA A 207 -4.07 -10.14 -27.87
CA ALA A 207 -3.66 -11.54 -27.95
C ALA A 207 -4.81 -12.41 -28.47
N LYS A 208 -6.06 -12.16 -28.04
CA LYS A 208 -7.24 -12.90 -28.52
C LYS A 208 -7.59 -12.60 -29.98
N GLU A 209 -7.27 -11.40 -30.46
CA GLU A 209 -7.49 -11.00 -31.86
C GLU A 209 -6.47 -11.65 -32.81
N THR A 210 -5.18 -11.64 -32.45
CA THR A 210 -4.10 -11.94 -33.41
C THR A 210 -3.12 -13.02 -32.96
N GLY A 211 -3.17 -13.47 -31.70
CA GLY A 211 -2.21 -14.39 -31.11
C GLY A 211 -2.56 -15.86 -31.32
N SER A 212 -1.54 -16.72 -31.23
CA SER A 212 -1.73 -18.18 -31.10
C SER A 212 -2.35 -18.55 -29.73
N GLU A 213 -2.88 -19.77 -29.61
CA GLU A 213 -3.46 -20.27 -28.35
C GLU A 213 -2.49 -20.14 -27.16
N LYS A 214 -1.20 -20.45 -27.38
CA LYS A 214 -0.15 -20.31 -26.37
C LYS A 214 0.13 -18.85 -26.01
N GLN A 215 0.14 -17.94 -26.99
CA GLN A 215 0.32 -16.50 -26.75
C GLN A 215 -0.87 -15.91 -25.98
N ILE A 216 -2.09 -16.34 -26.28
CA ILE A 216 -3.29 -15.97 -25.53
C ILE A 216 -3.15 -16.43 -24.07
N PHE A 217 -2.81 -17.71 -23.86
CA PHE A 217 -2.59 -18.26 -22.52
C PHE A 217 -1.52 -17.48 -21.75
N ASN A 218 -0.35 -17.28 -22.35
CA ASN A 218 0.76 -16.54 -21.77
C ASN A 218 0.35 -15.13 -21.33
N THR A 219 -0.37 -14.41 -22.19
CA THR A 219 -0.83 -13.04 -21.92
C THR A 219 -1.87 -13.02 -20.80
N MET A 220 -2.81 -13.97 -20.80
CA MET A 220 -3.79 -14.11 -19.72
C MET A 220 -3.15 -14.44 -18.37
N MET A 221 -2.12 -15.29 -18.33
CA MET A 221 -1.43 -15.57 -17.06
C MET A 221 -0.60 -14.38 -16.57
N ALA A 222 0.03 -13.63 -17.49
CA ALA A 222 0.83 -12.46 -17.16
C ALA A 222 0.01 -11.23 -16.69
N GLU A 223 -1.30 -11.18 -16.96
CA GLU A 223 -2.20 -10.16 -16.39
C GLU A 223 -2.40 -10.32 -14.88
N LEU A 224 -2.31 -11.55 -14.34
CA LEU A 224 -2.71 -11.87 -12.96
C LEU A 224 -2.00 -11.07 -11.86
N PRO A 225 -0.66 -10.83 -11.93
CA PRO A 225 0.03 -9.98 -10.96
C PRO A 225 -0.53 -8.56 -10.87
N SER A 226 -0.90 -7.95 -12.02
CA SER A 226 -1.53 -6.63 -12.04
C SER A 226 -2.94 -6.67 -11.41
N ALA A 227 -3.73 -7.70 -11.71
CA ALA A 227 -5.06 -7.90 -11.14
C ALA A 227 -5.02 -8.06 -9.60
N ASN A 228 -4.08 -8.85 -9.09
CA ASN A 228 -3.93 -9.08 -7.64
C ASN A 228 -3.39 -7.83 -6.91
N THR A 229 -2.54 -7.06 -7.59
CA THR A 229 -2.10 -5.73 -7.13
C THR A 229 -3.29 -4.78 -6.98
N ILE A 230 -4.20 -4.74 -7.97
CA ILE A 230 -5.46 -3.97 -7.89
C ILE A 230 -6.33 -4.42 -6.72
N ILE A 231 -6.55 -5.73 -6.51
CA ILE A 231 -7.34 -6.21 -5.37
C ILE A 231 -6.77 -5.70 -4.06
N THR A 232 -5.45 -5.83 -3.89
CA THR A 232 -4.78 -5.41 -2.65
C THR A 232 -4.87 -3.91 -2.45
N MET A 233 -4.56 -3.13 -3.48
CA MET A 233 -4.63 -1.67 -3.46
C MET A 233 -6.05 -1.20 -3.13
N GLU A 234 -7.05 -1.65 -3.87
CA GLU A 234 -8.44 -1.23 -3.69
C GLU A 234 -9.04 -1.71 -2.36
N SER A 235 -8.60 -2.86 -1.83
CA SER A 235 -9.08 -3.36 -0.52
C SER A 235 -8.66 -2.47 0.65
N ARG A 236 -7.62 -1.64 0.45
CA ARG A 236 -7.14 -0.64 1.41
C ARG A 236 -7.81 0.73 1.23
N MET A 237 -8.60 0.90 0.17
CA MET A 237 -9.32 2.14 -0.12
C MET A 237 -10.74 2.12 0.47
N LYS A 238 -11.34 3.30 0.57
CA LYS A 238 -12.75 3.45 0.93
C LYS A 238 -13.60 3.52 -0.32
N TRP A 239 -14.61 2.66 -0.39
CA TRP A 239 -15.51 2.57 -1.54
C TRP A 239 -16.95 2.85 -1.14
N PRO A 240 -17.73 3.55 -1.99
CA PRO A 240 -19.17 3.61 -1.84
C PRO A 240 -19.77 2.21 -1.97
N LEU A 241 -20.63 1.83 -1.03
CA LEU A 241 -21.36 0.56 -1.07
C LEU A 241 -22.62 0.68 -1.92
N VAL A 242 -22.90 -0.34 -2.73
CA VAL A 242 -24.14 -0.47 -3.50
C VAL A 242 -24.64 -1.90 -3.43
N VAL A 243 -25.91 -2.11 -3.76
CA VAL A 243 -26.50 -3.44 -3.94
C VAL A 243 -26.61 -3.71 -5.44
N ASP A 244 -26.08 -4.84 -5.90
CA ASP A 244 -26.21 -5.26 -7.30
C ASP A 244 -27.55 -5.96 -7.58
N GLU A 245 -27.75 -6.37 -8.84
CA GLU A 245 -28.96 -7.06 -9.29
C GLU A 245 -29.18 -8.42 -8.61
N GLU A 246 -28.11 -9.05 -8.10
CA GLU A 246 -28.14 -10.31 -7.34
C GLU A 246 -28.44 -10.10 -5.85
N GLY A 247 -28.63 -8.85 -5.41
CA GLY A 247 -28.86 -8.51 -4.01
C GLY A 247 -27.59 -8.58 -3.14
N LYS A 248 -26.40 -8.53 -3.74
CA LYS A 248 -25.09 -8.58 -3.06
C LYS A 248 -24.53 -7.19 -2.84
N ILE A 249 -23.78 -7.02 -1.76
CA ILE A 249 -23.10 -5.76 -1.44
C ILE A 249 -21.83 -5.65 -2.30
N ARG A 250 -21.67 -4.53 -3.01
CA ARG A 250 -20.53 -4.27 -3.89
C ARG A 250 -19.88 -2.92 -3.60
N PHE A 251 -18.61 -2.82 -3.96
CA PHE A 251 -17.88 -1.57 -4.03
C PHE A 251 -18.14 -0.89 -5.37
N LYS A 252 -18.84 0.26 -5.36
CA LYS A 252 -19.21 1.00 -6.56
C LYS A 252 -17.96 1.51 -7.28
N GLY A 253 -17.75 1.07 -8.52
CA GLY A 253 -16.63 1.50 -9.36
C GLY A 253 -15.30 0.77 -9.11
N SER A 254 -15.26 -0.15 -8.14
CA SER A 254 -14.09 -0.99 -7.86
C SER A 254 -13.92 -2.09 -8.91
N LYS A 255 -12.68 -2.49 -9.13
CA LYS A 255 -12.26 -3.60 -10.00
C LYS A 255 -12.07 -4.94 -9.25
N ILE A 256 -12.16 -4.95 -7.92
CA ILE A 256 -11.95 -6.14 -7.08
C ILE A 256 -12.70 -7.38 -7.58
N LYS A 257 -14.01 -7.29 -7.87
CA LYS A 257 -14.82 -8.44 -8.33
C LYS A 257 -14.28 -9.01 -9.64
N GLU A 258 -14.01 -8.13 -10.62
CA GLU A 258 -13.48 -8.49 -11.94
C GLU A 258 -12.11 -9.18 -11.81
N CYS A 259 -11.20 -8.60 -11.02
CA CYS A 259 -9.87 -9.16 -10.79
C CYS A 259 -9.94 -10.51 -10.07
N ALA A 260 -10.81 -10.66 -9.06
CA ALA A 260 -10.98 -11.92 -8.33
C ALA A 260 -11.51 -13.04 -9.23
N ILE A 261 -12.45 -12.73 -10.13
CA ILE A 261 -12.93 -13.67 -11.16
C ILE A 261 -11.77 -14.12 -12.04
N LYS A 262 -11.01 -13.19 -12.61
CA LYS A 262 -9.86 -13.51 -13.49
C LYS A 262 -8.85 -14.44 -12.82
N ILE A 263 -8.52 -14.19 -11.54
CA ILE A 263 -7.60 -15.05 -10.78
C ILE A 263 -8.23 -16.43 -10.54
N LEU A 264 -9.48 -16.51 -10.08
CA LEU A 264 -10.14 -17.79 -9.76
C LEU A 264 -10.44 -18.64 -11.01
N GLU A 265 -10.65 -18.04 -12.18
CA GLU A 265 -10.84 -18.79 -13.42
C GLU A 265 -9.55 -19.46 -13.91
N ARG A 266 -8.41 -18.78 -13.73
CA ARG A 266 -7.10 -19.17 -14.28
C ARG A 266 -6.24 -19.95 -13.27
N CYS A 267 -6.44 -19.68 -11.98
CA CYS A 267 -5.77 -20.31 -10.86
C CYS A 267 -6.84 -20.90 -9.94
N LYS A 268 -7.52 -21.97 -10.37
CA LYS A 268 -8.80 -22.44 -9.76
C LYS A 268 -8.72 -22.77 -8.28
N ASP A 269 -7.65 -23.40 -7.86
CA ASP A 269 -7.40 -23.81 -6.49
C ASP A 269 -5.87 -23.95 -6.28
N PRO A 270 -5.39 -24.11 -5.03
CA PRO A 270 -3.95 -24.20 -4.72
C PRO A 270 -3.21 -25.36 -5.41
N TYR A 271 -3.93 -26.34 -5.94
CA TYR A 271 -3.42 -27.55 -6.57
C TYR A 271 -3.69 -27.61 -8.08
N TYR A 272 -4.35 -26.60 -8.64
CA TYR A 272 -4.64 -26.56 -10.07
C TYR A 272 -3.34 -26.49 -10.89
N VAL A 273 -3.10 -27.54 -11.67
CA VAL A 273 -1.96 -27.64 -12.60
C VAL A 273 -2.40 -27.25 -14.00
N ASP A 274 -1.75 -26.23 -14.59
CA ASP A 274 -2.08 -25.81 -15.94
C ASP A 274 -1.48 -26.72 -17.02
N ASN A 275 -2.11 -26.75 -18.19
CA ASN A 275 -1.76 -27.67 -19.26
C ASN A 275 -0.45 -27.36 -19.98
N TYR A 276 0.03 -26.11 -19.91
CA TYR A 276 1.19 -25.64 -20.69
C TYR A 276 2.49 -25.76 -19.91
N THR A 277 2.51 -25.31 -18.66
CA THR A 277 3.72 -25.27 -17.82
C THR A 277 3.85 -26.49 -16.91
N LYS A 278 2.75 -27.25 -16.76
CA LYS A 278 2.61 -28.33 -15.77
C LYS A 278 2.93 -27.88 -14.33
N GLY A 279 2.74 -26.59 -14.05
CA GLY A 279 2.91 -26.00 -12.72
C GLY A 279 1.61 -25.42 -12.17
N ILE A 280 1.70 -24.90 -10.96
CA ILE A 280 0.58 -24.32 -10.19
C ILE A 280 0.77 -22.82 -10.00
N CYS A 281 -0.29 -22.04 -9.80
CA CYS A 281 -0.14 -20.61 -9.56
C CYS A 281 0.49 -20.29 -8.19
N SER A 282 1.47 -19.39 -8.18
CA SER A 282 2.11 -18.90 -6.95
C SER A 282 1.31 -17.77 -6.27
N VAL A 283 0.05 -18.01 -5.89
CA VAL A 283 -0.84 -16.98 -5.33
C VAL A 283 -0.39 -16.43 -3.96
N THR A 284 0.49 -17.15 -3.26
CA THR A 284 1.04 -16.75 -1.96
C THR A 284 2.42 -17.38 -1.76
N ARG A 285 3.22 -16.81 -0.84
CA ARG A 285 4.56 -17.30 -0.51
C ARG A 285 4.60 -18.70 0.11
N ASP A 286 3.53 -19.08 0.81
CA ASP A 286 3.41 -20.36 1.50
C ASP A 286 2.07 -21.00 1.17
N LEU A 287 2.11 -21.92 0.22
CA LEU A 287 0.92 -22.58 -0.30
C LEU A 287 0.25 -23.49 0.74
N ASN A 288 1.01 -24.06 1.66
CA ASN A 288 0.46 -24.98 2.65
C ASN A 288 -0.20 -24.23 3.82
N ALA A 289 0.43 -23.14 4.27
CA ALA A 289 -0.11 -22.37 5.39
C ALA A 289 -1.18 -21.37 4.98
N ASN A 290 -1.03 -20.70 3.82
CA ASN A 290 -1.81 -19.49 3.51
C ASN A 290 -2.77 -19.63 2.34
N ALA A 291 -2.60 -20.60 1.43
CA ALA A 291 -3.38 -20.62 0.19
C ALA A 291 -4.88 -20.73 0.44
N ALA A 292 -5.32 -21.61 1.36
CA ALA A 292 -6.73 -21.76 1.69
C ALA A 292 -7.39 -20.41 2.06
N LYS A 293 -6.70 -19.59 2.87
CA LYS A 293 -7.19 -18.26 3.27
C LYS A 293 -7.20 -17.27 2.10
N VAL A 294 -6.18 -17.29 1.24
CA VAL A 294 -6.14 -16.44 0.04
C VAL A 294 -7.29 -16.77 -0.91
N TYR A 295 -7.55 -18.05 -1.15
CA TYR A 295 -8.65 -18.51 -1.99
C TYR A 295 -10.03 -18.18 -1.40
N GLN A 296 -10.20 -18.32 -0.08
CA GLN A 296 -11.42 -17.87 0.60
C GLN A 296 -11.64 -16.37 0.43
N ASN A 297 -10.58 -15.55 0.55
CA ASN A 297 -10.68 -14.10 0.33
C ASN A 297 -11.03 -13.77 -1.12
N LEU A 298 -10.42 -14.43 -2.11
CA LEU A 298 -10.74 -14.25 -3.52
C LEU A 298 -12.20 -14.63 -3.82
N ALA A 299 -12.68 -15.75 -3.27
CA ALA A 299 -14.07 -16.17 -3.40
C ALA A 299 -15.02 -15.15 -2.76
N PHE A 300 -14.68 -14.62 -1.59
CA PHE A 300 -15.41 -13.52 -0.95
C PHE A 300 -15.46 -12.27 -1.85
N TRP A 301 -14.35 -11.89 -2.49
CA TRP A 301 -14.33 -10.74 -3.40
C TRP A 301 -15.16 -10.93 -4.67
N ARG A 302 -15.23 -12.17 -5.18
CA ARG A 302 -16.11 -12.54 -6.29
C ARG A 302 -17.59 -12.50 -5.89
N ASP A 303 -17.94 -13.16 -4.79
CA ASP A 303 -19.33 -13.47 -4.46
C ASP A 303 -19.98 -12.41 -3.55
N SER A 304 -19.22 -11.91 -2.58
CA SER A 304 -19.63 -11.00 -1.51
C SER A 304 -20.82 -11.50 -0.68
N ASN A 305 -21.15 -10.75 0.36
CA ASN A 305 -22.29 -11.03 1.23
C ASN A 305 -23.58 -10.40 0.70
N PRO A 306 -24.75 -11.03 0.94
CA PRO A 306 -26.04 -10.46 0.60
C PRO A 306 -26.35 -9.22 1.44
N ALA A 307 -27.08 -8.28 0.85
CA ALA A 307 -27.61 -7.13 1.56
C ALA A 307 -28.78 -7.52 2.48
N VAL A 308 -28.90 -6.81 3.59
CA VAL A 308 -30.05 -6.86 4.50
C VAL A 308 -30.86 -5.58 4.27
N ILE A 309 -32.04 -5.73 3.67
CA ILE A 309 -32.91 -4.62 3.26
C ILE A 309 -34.12 -4.57 4.19
N MET A 310 -34.30 -3.44 4.87
CA MET A 310 -35.48 -3.13 5.69
C MET A 310 -36.35 -2.10 4.97
N LYS A 311 -37.68 -2.23 5.07
CA LYS A 311 -38.71 -1.34 4.49
C LYS A 311 -39.85 -1.11 5.48
N SER A 312 -40.27 0.14 5.66
CA SER A 312 -41.51 0.50 6.36
C SER A 312 -42.06 1.81 5.80
N GLY A 313 -43.31 1.81 5.35
CA GLY A 313 -43.90 2.94 4.63
C GLY A 313 -43.03 3.36 3.44
N ASN A 314 -42.63 4.63 3.40
CA ASN A 314 -41.75 5.18 2.37
C ASN A 314 -40.26 5.07 2.70
N LEU A 315 -39.90 4.52 3.86
CA LEU A 315 -38.51 4.37 4.27
C LEU A 315 -37.93 3.02 3.85
N LYS A 316 -36.65 3.04 3.48
CA LYS A 316 -35.83 1.86 3.23
C LYS A 316 -34.45 2.08 3.83
N ALA A 317 -33.94 1.09 4.56
CA ALA A 317 -32.60 1.09 5.12
C ALA A 317 -31.86 -0.19 4.71
N ILE A 318 -30.58 -0.08 4.38
CA ILE A 318 -29.77 -1.21 3.89
C ILE A 318 -28.50 -1.36 4.74
N SER A 319 -28.26 -2.59 5.19
CA SER A 319 -27.08 -3.03 5.95
C SER A 319 -26.61 -4.39 5.44
N GLY A 320 -25.70 -5.04 6.15
CA GLY A 320 -25.28 -6.42 5.95
C GLY A 320 -23.97 -6.73 6.68
N GLU A 321 -23.45 -7.93 6.48
CA GLU A 321 -22.13 -8.32 7.00
C GLU A 321 -20.99 -7.60 6.26
N ASN A 322 -19.74 -7.99 6.47
CA ASN A 322 -18.59 -7.53 5.67
C ASN A 322 -18.96 -7.52 4.16
N PRO A 323 -18.86 -6.40 3.41
CA PRO A 323 -18.11 -5.18 3.74
C PRO A 323 -18.91 -4.04 4.39
N ALA A 324 -20.18 -4.25 4.74
CA ALA A 324 -20.95 -3.30 5.53
C ALA A 324 -20.69 -3.40 7.04
N TYR A 325 -20.20 -4.54 7.56
CA TYR A 325 -19.84 -4.70 8.98
C TYR A 325 -20.97 -4.36 9.96
N GLY A 326 -22.21 -4.63 9.56
CA GLY A 326 -23.43 -4.31 10.32
C GLY A 326 -23.82 -2.83 10.29
N ARG A 327 -23.15 -1.96 9.53
CA ARG A 327 -23.49 -0.52 9.41
C ARG A 327 -24.60 -0.29 8.38
N ILE A 328 -25.39 0.76 8.60
CA ILE A 328 -26.39 1.19 7.60
C ILE A 328 -25.67 2.04 6.56
N PHE A 329 -25.53 1.52 5.34
CA PHE A 329 -24.83 2.23 4.25
C PHE A 329 -25.78 2.89 3.25
N SER A 330 -27.09 2.73 3.43
CA SER A 330 -28.11 3.46 2.67
C SER A 330 -29.35 3.63 3.53
N PHE A 331 -29.90 4.83 3.57
CA PHE A 331 -31.13 5.15 4.27
C PHE A 331 -31.94 6.18 3.46
N THR A 332 -32.96 5.67 2.78
CA THR A 332 -33.75 6.42 1.81
C THR A 332 -35.18 6.64 2.26
N LYS A 333 -35.76 7.78 1.88
CA LYS A 333 -37.21 8.03 1.90
C LYS A 333 -37.70 8.28 0.47
N GLY A 334 -38.56 7.41 -0.05
CA GLY A 334 -38.88 7.39 -1.47
C GLY A 334 -37.62 7.20 -2.32
N ASN A 335 -37.34 8.16 -3.21
CA ASN A 335 -36.15 8.16 -4.07
C ASN A 335 -34.98 8.99 -3.50
N THR A 336 -35.12 9.53 -2.29
CA THR A 336 -34.13 10.42 -1.68
C THR A 336 -33.23 9.66 -0.71
N GLU A 337 -31.92 9.69 -0.95
CA GLU A 337 -30.87 9.19 -0.03
C GLU A 337 -30.54 10.27 1.02
N PHE A 338 -30.37 9.85 2.27
CA PHE A 338 -30.01 10.71 3.40
C PHE A 338 -28.64 10.37 4.01
N VAL A 339 -28.01 9.28 3.57
CA VAL A 339 -26.77 8.75 4.15
C VAL A 339 -25.71 8.57 3.05
N ASP A 340 -24.47 8.91 3.38
CA ASP A 340 -23.32 8.59 2.55
C ASP A 340 -23.06 7.08 2.55
N ASN A 341 -22.93 6.51 1.36
CA ASN A 341 -22.75 5.08 1.20
C ASN A 341 -21.30 4.60 1.35
N ILE A 342 -20.34 5.49 1.64
CA ILE A 342 -18.96 5.10 1.96
C ILE A 342 -18.86 4.66 3.42
N GLU A 343 -19.22 5.53 4.37
CA GLU A 343 -19.08 5.21 5.80
C GLU A 343 -20.40 4.95 6.54
N GLY A 344 -21.52 5.49 6.05
CA GLY A 344 -22.84 5.15 6.56
C GLY A 344 -23.15 5.64 7.98
N ILE A 345 -23.99 4.88 8.69
CA ILE A 345 -24.38 5.06 10.09
C ILE A 345 -23.85 3.88 10.88
N ASP A 346 -23.12 4.17 11.96
CA ASP A 346 -22.65 3.14 12.88
C ASP A 346 -22.50 3.61 14.32
N PHE A 347 -22.29 2.65 15.22
CA PHE A 347 -21.90 2.85 16.61
C PHE A 347 -20.58 2.16 16.90
N CYS A 348 -19.66 2.90 17.52
CA CYS A 348 -18.30 2.47 17.78
C CYS A 348 -17.96 2.62 19.28
N MET A 349 -17.32 1.59 19.83
CA MET A 349 -16.73 1.60 21.16
C MET A 349 -15.21 1.75 21.03
N TYR A 350 -14.75 3.00 20.95
CA TYR A 350 -13.33 3.29 20.84
C TYR A 350 -12.65 3.11 22.18
N ASP A 351 -11.61 2.30 22.25
CA ASP A 351 -10.65 2.27 23.35
C ASP A 351 -9.63 3.43 23.26
N SER A 352 -9.78 4.29 22.24
CA SER A 352 -8.92 5.43 21.95
C SER A 352 -9.66 6.78 21.97
N PHE A 353 -8.90 7.88 21.99
CA PHE A 353 -9.48 9.23 21.82
C PHE A 353 -9.99 9.44 20.39
N LYS A 354 -9.47 8.64 19.46
CA LYS A 354 -9.68 8.78 18.03
C LYS A 354 -11.06 8.30 17.62
N ILE A 355 -11.83 9.13 16.91
CA ILE A 355 -13.18 8.78 16.42
C ILE A 355 -13.33 8.84 14.89
N THR A 356 -12.23 8.86 14.14
CA THR A 356 -12.26 9.22 12.70
C THR A 356 -12.73 8.13 11.76
N TYR A 357 -12.71 6.87 12.20
CA TYR A 357 -12.99 5.72 11.35
C TYR A 357 -13.88 4.73 12.09
N HIS A 358 -14.79 4.11 11.36
CA HIS A 358 -15.58 3.01 11.88
C HIS A 358 -14.69 1.88 12.37
N ILE A 359 -15.12 1.23 13.45
CA ILE A 359 -14.52 -0.04 13.86
C ILE A 359 -15.23 -1.13 13.08
N ASN A 360 -14.50 -1.77 12.16
CA ASN A 360 -15.01 -2.87 11.35
C ASN A 360 -15.07 -4.16 12.18
N TYR A 361 -16.05 -4.24 13.09
CA TYR A 361 -16.40 -5.50 13.73
C TYR A 361 -16.94 -6.45 12.65
N ASP A 362 -16.41 -7.66 12.54
CA ASP A 362 -16.92 -8.67 11.59
C ASP A 362 -18.28 -9.23 12.07
N MET A 363 -19.29 -8.37 12.11
CA MET A 363 -20.60 -8.67 12.65
C MET A 363 -21.33 -9.66 11.74
N LYS A 364 -21.97 -10.64 12.36
CA LYS A 364 -22.83 -11.62 11.70
C LYS A 364 -24.29 -11.24 11.84
N THR A 365 -25.06 -11.53 10.80
CA THR A 365 -26.48 -11.23 10.76
C THR A 365 -27.23 -12.21 11.66
N GLY A 366 -28.07 -11.68 12.54
CA GLY A 366 -28.99 -12.45 13.38
C GLY A 366 -30.42 -12.44 12.80
N THR A 367 -31.40 -12.28 13.68
CA THR A 367 -32.81 -12.18 13.29
C THR A 367 -33.05 -10.96 12.39
N LYS A 368 -33.77 -11.19 11.29
CA LYS A 368 -34.21 -10.12 10.38
C LYS A 368 -35.68 -10.29 10.00
N THR A 369 -36.35 -9.17 9.82
CA THR A 369 -37.71 -9.04 9.26
C THR A 369 -37.70 -7.91 8.24
N ASP A 370 -38.84 -7.63 7.60
CA ASP A 370 -38.95 -6.45 6.73
C ASP A 370 -38.69 -5.13 7.48
N LYS A 371 -38.87 -5.08 8.80
CA LYS A 371 -38.71 -3.84 9.58
C LYS A 371 -37.53 -3.87 10.54
N THR A 372 -36.88 -5.00 10.75
CA THR A 372 -35.84 -5.14 11.76
C THR A 372 -34.65 -5.95 11.27
N ALA A 373 -33.45 -5.60 11.73
CA ALA A 373 -32.24 -6.38 11.49
C ALA A 373 -31.33 -6.34 12.72
N ALA A 374 -30.94 -7.51 13.21
CA ALA A 374 -29.99 -7.66 14.29
C ALA A 374 -28.62 -8.11 13.75
N PHE A 375 -27.55 -7.61 14.37
CA PHE A 375 -26.17 -7.96 14.09
C PHE A 375 -25.41 -8.17 15.39
N SER A 376 -24.52 -9.16 15.42
CA SER A 376 -23.67 -9.40 16.58
C SER A 376 -22.23 -9.71 16.17
N PHE A 377 -21.29 -9.22 16.98
CA PHE A 377 -19.89 -9.61 16.96
C PHE A 377 -19.53 -10.10 18.35
N ASP A 378 -18.91 -11.27 18.43
CA ASP A 378 -18.52 -11.89 19.69
C ASP A 378 -17.07 -12.36 19.59
N SER A 379 -16.24 -11.94 20.54
CA SER A 379 -14.85 -12.36 20.68
C SER A 379 -14.57 -12.74 22.13
N ASN A 380 -13.36 -13.18 22.43
CA ASN A 380 -12.96 -13.46 23.82
C ASN A 380 -12.98 -12.21 24.71
N ASP A 381 -12.79 -11.03 24.09
CA ASP A 381 -12.59 -9.77 24.79
C ASP A 381 -13.88 -8.96 24.96
N MET A 382 -14.80 -9.07 24.00
CA MET A 382 -16.01 -8.25 23.98
C MET A 382 -17.10 -8.88 23.12
N LYS A 383 -18.34 -8.46 23.40
CA LYS A 383 -19.50 -8.68 22.54
C LYS A 383 -20.11 -7.33 22.16
N MET A 384 -20.38 -7.12 20.87
CA MET A 384 -21.07 -5.95 20.34
C MET A 384 -22.34 -6.41 19.61
N GLU A 385 -23.48 -5.84 19.96
CA GLU A 385 -24.78 -6.16 19.38
C GLU A 385 -25.43 -4.87 18.88
N LYS A 386 -25.99 -4.92 17.68
CA LYS A 386 -26.69 -3.80 17.04
C LYS A 386 -28.02 -4.29 16.51
N THR A 387 -29.10 -3.61 16.86
CA THR A 387 -30.43 -3.90 16.32
C THR A 387 -31.01 -2.64 15.72
N TYR A 388 -31.35 -2.73 14.44
CA TYR A 388 -32.04 -1.68 13.70
C TYR A 388 -33.52 -1.99 13.64
N THR A 389 -34.34 -0.98 13.92
CA THR A 389 -35.80 -1.03 13.80
C THR A 389 -36.25 0.14 12.94
N LEU A 390 -36.91 -0.17 11.84
CA LEU A 390 -37.46 0.78 10.91
C LEU A 390 -38.97 0.93 11.15
N ASN A 391 -39.39 2.15 11.46
CA ASN A 391 -40.78 2.57 11.52
C ASN A 391 -41.11 3.40 10.27
N ASP A 392 -42.37 3.82 10.11
CA ASP A 392 -42.80 4.53 8.90
C ASP A 392 -42.11 5.90 8.69
N ASN A 393 -41.53 6.47 9.76
CA ASN A 393 -40.87 7.79 9.73
C ASN A 393 -39.48 7.81 10.40
N SER A 394 -39.00 6.72 10.99
CA SER A 394 -37.74 6.72 11.74
C SER A 394 -36.98 5.40 11.66
N LEU A 395 -35.66 5.50 11.82
CA LEU A 395 -34.75 4.38 12.02
C LEU A 395 -34.18 4.45 13.44
N THR A 396 -34.46 3.45 14.26
CA THR A 396 -33.88 3.32 15.60
C THR A 396 -32.75 2.31 15.58
N MET A 397 -31.58 2.73 16.02
CA MET A 397 -30.41 1.88 16.25
C MET A 397 -30.25 1.66 17.75
N ASN A 398 -30.40 0.42 18.20
CA ASN A 398 -30.08 -0.01 19.56
C ASN A 398 -28.72 -0.69 19.56
N CYS A 399 -27.87 -0.34 20.52
CA CYS A 399 -26.51 -0.88 20.63
C CYS A 399 -26.24 -1.37 22.04
N LYS A 400 -25.63 -2.55 22.12
CA LYS A 400 -25.19 -3.15 23.37
C LYS A 400 -23.76 -3.64 23.24
N PHE A 401 -22.89 -3.12 24.08
CA PHE A 401 -21.53 -3.60 24.25
C PHE A 401 -21.44 -4.36 25.56
N THR A 402 -20.79 -5.53 25.57
CA THR A 402 -20.47 -6.29 26.78
C THR A 402 -18.97 -6.48 26.88
N ASN A 403 -18.37 -6.07 28.00
CA ASN A 403 -16.96 -6.32 28.27
C ASN A 403 -16.78 -7.76 28.75
N LYS A 404 -16.08 -8.60 27.99
CA LYS A 404 -15.79 -9.99 28.36
C LYS A 404 -14.36 -10.15 28.93
N LYS A 405 -13.56 -9.08 28.97
CA LYS A 405 -12.25 -9.09 29.62
C LYS A 405 -12.40 -9.24 31.12
N GLY A 406 -11.36 -9.79 31.77
CA GLY A 406 -11.21 -9.77 33.22
C GLY A 406 -10.89 -8.39 33.82
N SER A 407 -10.56 -7.39 32.98
CA SER A 407 -10.23 -6.03 33.38
C SER A 407 -11.33 -5.02 33.01
N VAL A 408 -11.31 -3.84 33.62
CA VAL A 408 -12.19 -2.72 33.24
C VAL A 408 -11.88 -2.27 31.82
N PHE A 409 -12.90 -2.16 30.98
CA PHE A 409 -12.79 -1.59 29.65
C PHE A 409 -13.12 -0.10 29.71
N GLN A 410 -12.25 0.70 29.13
CA GLN A 410 -12.30 2.15 29.13
C GLN A 410 -12.54 2.62 27.71
N SER A 411 -13.61 3.38 27.46
CA SER A 411 -14.03 3.67 26.09
C SER A 411 -14.82 4.95 25.93
N ARG A 412 -14.88 5.47 24.70
CA ARG A 412 -15.84 6.49 24.29
C ARG A 412 -16.89 5.93 23.31
N PRO A 413 -18.08 5.58 23.81
CA PRO A 413 -19.24 5.27 22.99
C PRO A 413 -19.57 6.44 22.05
N THR A 414 -19.57 6.20 20.75
CA THR A 414 -19.84 7.24 19.75
C THR A 414 -20.65 6.69 18.58
N PHE A 415 -21.76 7.33 18.26
CA PHE A 415 -22.43 7.17 16.98
C PHE A 415 -21.72 8.02 15.93
N SER A 416 -21.37 7.41 14.79
CA SER A 416 -20.78 8.08 13.63
C SER A 416 -21.78 8.00 12.49
N ILE A 417 -22.29 9.14 12.06
CA ILE A 417 -23.37 9.26 11.07
C ILE A 417 -22.88 10.16 9.93
N ASN A 418 -22.71 9.59 8.74
CA ASN A 418 -22.41 10.39 7.56
C ASN A 418 -23.69 10.69 6.78
N LEU A 419 -24.13 11.94 6.81
CA LEU A 419 -25.32 12.40 6.13
C LEU A 419 -25.01 12.81 4.69
N ASP A 420 -25.90 12.43 3.77
CA ASP A 420 -26.03 13.04 2.45
C ASP A 420 -27.19 14.05 2.47
N LEU A 421 -26.85 15.33 2.64
CA LEU A 421 -27.84 16.41 2.63
C LEU A 421 -28.00 17.01 1.23
N GLY A 422 -27.27 16.51 0.23
CA GLY A 422 -27.16 17.07 -1.13
C GLY A 422 -26.29 18.32 -1.24
N ASP A 423 -26.15 19.09 -0.15
CA ASP A 423 -25.32 20.28 -0.07
C ASP A 423 -24.86 20.47 1.39
N SER A 424 -23.54 20.51 1.60
CA SER A 424 -22.87 20.69 2.89
C SER A 424 -22.36 22.12 3.15
N THR A 425 -22.57 23.03 2.19
CA THR A 425 -22.02 24.40 2.20
C THR A 425 -22.87 25.37 2.99
N ASP A 426 -24.08 24.97 3.39
CA ASP A 426 -25.00 25.80 4.15
C ASP A 426 -25.70 24.98 5.24
N ILE A 427 -24.97 24.69 6.32
CA ILE A 427 -25.47 23.81 7.39
C ILE A 427 -26.00 24.60 8.58
N PHE A 428 -27.08 24.09 9.15
CA PHE A 428 -27.69 24.55 10.40
C PHE A 428 -27.85 23.38 11.36
N TYR A 429 -27.85 23.67 12.66
CA TYR A 429 -28.18 22.70 13.69
C TYR A 429 -29.19 23.27 14.69
N LYS A 430 -29.87 22.39 15.42
CA LYS A 430 -30.78 22.74 16.50
C LYS A 430 -30.61 21.72 17.61
N LEU A 431 -30.28 22.18 18.82
CA LEU A 431 -30.14 21.32 19.99
C LEU A 431 -31.41 21.46 20.85
N GLY A 432 -32.05 20.34 21.17
CA GLY A 432 -33.29 20.34 21.94
C GLY A 432 -34.42 21.11 21.27
N ASN A 433 -35.21 21.81 22.10
CA ASN A 433 -36.29 22.69 21.65
C ASN A 433 -35.81 24.12 21.29
N GLY A 434 -34.49 24.35 21.21
CA GLY A 434 -33.92 25.66 20.86
C GLY A 434 -34.25 26.12 19.44
N ASN A 435 -33.69 27.26 19.04
CA ASN A 435 -33.81 27.76 17.67
C ASN A 435 -32.82 27.06 16.73
N TRP A 436 -33.06 27.13 15.43
CA TRP A 436 -32.03 26.79 14.45
C TRP A 436 -30.88 27.78 14.57
N GLU A 437 -29.67 27.26 14.68
CA GLU A 437 -28.43 28.01 14.80
C GLU A 437 -27.52 27.68 13.62
N ARG A 438 -26.76 28.67 13.17
CA ARG A 438 -25.65 28.45 12.24
C ARG A 438 -24.41 28.04 13.03
N PRO A 439 -23.59 27.08 12.55
CA PRO A 439 -22.32 26.74 13.17
C PRO A 439 -21.42 27.96 13.33
N VAL A 440 -20.77 28.05 14.49
CA VAL A 440 -19.63 28.94 14.70
C VAL A 440 -18.39 28.14 14.31
N ILE A 441 -17.67 28.60 13.28
CA ILE A 441 -16.44 27.98 12.80
C ILE A 441 -15.28 28.85 13.25
N ASP A 442 -14.60 28.44 14.32
CA ASP A 442 -13.46 29.19 14.83
C ASP A 442 -12.21 29.02 13.97
N GLU A 443 -12.01 27.82 13.40
CA GLU A 443 -10.90 27.50 12.50
C GLU A 443 -11.41 27.23 11.10
N VAL A 444 -11.14 28.17 10.19
CA VAL A 444 -11.49 28.02 8.78
C VAL A 444 -10.39 27.24 8.07
N ALA A 445 -10.59 25.94 7.93
CA ALA A 445 -9.72 25.06 7.15
C ALA A 445 -10.19 25.02 5.69
N THR A 446 -9.28 24.80 4.74
CA THR A 446 -9.54 24.87 3.30
C THR A 446 -10.57 23.84 2.84
N TYR A 447 -10.44 22.57 3.27
CA TYR A 447 -11.28 21.46 2.78
C TYR A 447 -12.35 20.99 3.76
N VAL A 448 -12.00 20.91 5.05
CA VAL A 448 -12.83 20.27 6.06
C VAL A 448 -12.89 21.14 7.30
N ASN A 449 -14.07 21.67 7.61
CA ASN A 449 -14.32 22.44 8.82
C ASN A 449 -14.97 21.59 9.91
N HIS A 450 -14.78 22.01 11.16
CA HIS A 450 -15.38 21.33 12.31
C HIS A 450 -16.16 22.29 13.18
N PHE A 451 -17.22 21.79 13.80
CA PHE A 451 -17.91 22.44 14.90
C PHE A 451 -18.51 21.39 15.84
N GLY A 452 -19.02 21.79 16.99
CA GLY A 452 -19.61 20.90 17.96
C GLY A 452 -19.89 21.62 19.27
N LYS A 453 -20.67 20.98 20.14
CA LYS A 453 -20.98 21.47 21.48
C LYS A 453 -21.23 20.30 22.42
N GLN A 454 -21.17 20.58 23.72
CA GLN A 454 -21.78 19.69 24.70
C GLN A 454 -23.31 19.70 24.55
N THR A 455 -23.95 18.56 24.79
CA THR A 455 -25.42 18.42 24.72
C THR A 455 -26.10 18.91 26.00
N GLY A 456 -25.39 18.93 27.14
CA GLY A 456 -25.97 19.25 28.45
C GLY A 456 -27.14 18.31 28.78
N SER A 457 -28.29 18.87 29.16
CA SER A 457 -29.51 18.10 29.46
C SER A 457 -30.39 17.81 28.24
N GLN A 458 -29.95 18.18 27.04
CA GLN A 458 -30.75 18.03 25.82
C GLN A 458 -30.73 16.57 25.33
N SER A 459 -31.86 16.09 24.82
CA SER A 459 -32.04 14.72 24.32
C SER A 459 -32.19 14.63 22.81
N THR A 460 -32.12 15.77 22.11
CA THR A 460 -32.29 15.81 20.66
C THR A 460 -31.29 16.75 19.99
N LEU A 461 -30.86 16.38 18.79
CA LEU A 461 -30.06 17.20 17.88
C LEU A 461 -30.71 17.12 16.50
N SER A 462 -30.84 18.24 15.80
CA SER A 462 -31.23 18.26 14.39
C SER A 462 -30.16 18.94 13.58
N ILE A 463 -29.85 18.42 12.39
CA ILE A 463 -28.91 19.01 11.43
C ILE A 463 -29.60 19.09 10.08
N CYS A 464 -29.45 20.20 9.38
CA CYS A 464 -30.02 20.35 8.04
C CYS A 464 -29.19 21.24 7.12
N SER A 465 -29.47 21.11 5.82
CA SER A 465 -28.98 22.00 4.78
C SER A 465 -29.99 23.11 4.52
N GLY A 466 -29.54 24.36 4.60
CA GLY A 466 -30.33 25.53 4.24
C GLY A 466 -30.59 25.67 2.74
N LYS A 467 -29.78 25.02 1.89
CA LYS A 467 -29.97 24.98 0.44
C LYS A 467 -31.03 23.98 0.03
N THR A 468 -30.91 22.73 0.50
CA THR A 468 -31.86 21.66 0.11
C THR A 468 -33.09 21.60 1.01
N LYS A 469 -33.07 22.27 2.17
CA LYS A 469 -34.10 22.20 3.22
C LYS A 469 -34.36 20.79 3.75
N ARG A 470 -33.38 19.89 3.56
CA ARG A 470 -33.39 18.50 4.06
C ARG A 470 -32.46 18.37 5.26
N GLY A 471 -32.78 17.45 6.15
CA GLY A 471 -32.00 17.21 7.35
C GLY A 471 -32.30 15.88 8.03
N MET A 472 -31.72 15.73 9.21
CA MET A 472 -31.92 14.60 10.08
C MET A 472 -32.10 15.11 11.52
N LYS A 473 -33.10 14.58 12.22
CA LYS A 473 -33.26 14.70 13.66
C LYS A 473 -32.78 13.42 14.32
N PHE A 474 -32.06 13.59 15.42
CA PHE A 474 -31.48 12.57 16.25
C PHE A 474 -32.11 12.66 17.64
N ASP A 475 -32.69 11.56 18.11
CA ASP A 475 -33.20 11.40 19.47
C ASP A 475 -32.33 10.40 20.22
N PHE A 476 -31.87 10.77 21.42
CA PHE A 476 -30.94 9.99 22.24
C PHE A 476 -31.18 10.21 23.74
N SER A 477 -30.53 9.40 24.59
CA SER A 477 -30.59 9.58 26.04
C SER A 477 -29.66 10.71 26.50
N ALA A 478 -30.22 11.76 27.11
CA ALA A 478 -29.47 12.88 27.68
C ALA A 478 -28.51 12.46 28.82
N GLN A 479 -28.72 11.28 29.43
CA GLN A 479 -27.83 10.74 30.46
C GLN A 479 -26.62 10.00 29.88
N LYS A 480 -26.67 9.63 28.59
CA LYS A 480 -25.64 8.82 27.92
C LYS A 480 -24.84 9.63 26.92
N ILE A 481 -25.46 10.60 26.25
CA ILE A 481 -24.81 11.46 25.27
C ILE A 481 -24.47 12.80 25.92
N SER A 482 -23.23 13.23 25.77
CA SER A 482 -22.69 14.43 26.40
C SER A 482 -22.16 15.46 25.39
N PHE A 483 -21.93 15.07 24.13
CA PHE A 483 -21.47 15.98 23.09
C PHE A 483 -21.95 15.56 21.71
N PHE A 484 -21.88 16.52 20.79
CA PHE A 484 -21.84 16.25 19.36
C PHE A 484 -20.69 17.02 18.70
N SER A 485 -20.14 16.46 17.63
CA SER A 485 -19.18 17.13 16.77
C SER A 485 -19.52 16.85 15.31
N VAL A 486 -19.32 17.84 14.44
CA VAL A 486 -19.69 17.78 13.03
C VAL A 486 -18.48 18.17 12.20
N CYS A 487 -18.23 17.39 11.16
CA CYS A 487 -17.22 17.58 10.14
C CYS A 487 -17.92 17.93 8.82
N LEU A 488 -17.62 19.11 8.30
CA LEU A 488 -18.17 19.69 7.09
C LEU A 488 -17.12 19.63 5.98
N ASN A 489 -17.33 18.75 5.00
CA ASN A 489 -16.44 18.68 3.84
C ASN A 489 -16.96 19.61 2.74
N LYS A 490 -16.21 20.67 2.43
CA LYS A 490 -16.65 21.72 1.48
C LYS A 490 -16.72 21.25 0.03
N SER A 491 -15.95 20.23 -0.34
CA SER A 491 -15.92 19.70 -1.71
C SER A 491 -16.89 18.55 -1.92
N SER A 492 -17.62 18.11 -0.89
CA SER A 492 -18.59 17.02 -1.01
C SER A 492 -19.94 17.41 -0.42
N LYS A 493 -20.99 16.66 -0.76
CA LYS A 493 -22.34 16.81 -0.18
C LYS A 493 -22.46 16.23 1.24
N PHE A 494 -21.37 15.74 1.81
CA PHE A 494 -21.38 14.92 3.02
C PHE A 494 -21.12 15.72 4.28
N VAL A 495 -21.94 15.44 5.30
CA VAL A 495 -21.82 16.00 6.65
C VAL A 495 -21.64 14.85 7.63
N LYS A 496 -20.46 14.75 8.24
CA LYS A 496 -20.16 13.69 9.22
C LYS A 496 -20.48 14.18 10.61
N VAL A 497 -21.37 13.48 11.30
CA VAL A 497 -21.90 13.82 12.62
C VAL A 497 -21.47 12.74 13.61
N TYR A 498 -20.80 13.18 14.67
CA TYR A 498 -20.48 12.36 15.82
C TYR A 498 -21.42 12.75 16.97
N ILE A 499 -22.07 11.76 17.57
CA ILE A 499 -22.91 11.93 18.77
C ILE A 499 -22.39 10.93 19.80
N GLY A 500 -21.81 11.41 20.89
CA GLY A 500 -21.02 10.56 21.78
C GLY A 500 -21.21 10.83 23.25
N ALA A 501 -20.73 9.88 24.04
CA ALA A 501 -20.67 9.92 25.49
C ALA A 501 -19.35 10.50 25.99
N GLU A 502 -19.29 10.81 27.29
CA GLU A 502 -18.00 10.96 27.93
C GLU A 502 -17.27 9.61 27.98
N PHE A 503 -16.03 9.60 28.46
CA PHE A 503 -15.31 8.36 28.69
C PHE A 503 -16.04 7.52 29.75
N VAL A 504 -16.40 6.28 29.40
CA VAL A 504 -17.10 5.34 30.27
C VAL A 504 -16.17 4.22 30.71
N GLN A 505 -16.40 3.71 31.92
CA GLN A 505 -15.78 2.52 32.45
C GLN A 505 -16.80 1.38 32.47
N VAL A 506 -16.49 0.28 31.79
CA VAL A 506 -17.31 -0.91 31.72
C VAL A 506 -16.59 -2.04 32.45
N ASN A 507 -17.08 -2.39 33.64
CA ASN A 507 -16.51 -3.47 34.43
C ASN A 507 -16.56 -4.82 33.70
N SER A 508 -15.76 -5.79 34.17
CA SER A 508 -15.79 -7.16 33.65
C SER A 508 -17.22 -7.72 33.71
N ASN A 509 -17.68 -8.32 32.61
CA ASN A 509 -19.02 -8.85 32.39
C ASN A 509 -20.16 -7.83 32.46
N ALA A 510 -19.86 -6.54 32.61
CA ALA A 510 -20.86 -5.49 32.53
C ALA A 510 -21.20 -5.14 31.07
N ALA A 511 -22.42 -4.63 30.87
CA ALA A 511 -22.88 -4.14 29.58
C ALA A 511 -23.03 -2.61 29.58
N TYR A 512 -22.81 -2.02 28.41
CA TYR A 512 -23.14 -0.64 28.08
C TYR A 512 -24.16 -0.65 26.95
N ASP A 513 -25.34 -0.10 27.23
CA ASP A 513 -26.42 0.03 26.26
C ASP A 513 -26.64 1.51 25.91
N SER A 514 -26.93 1.76 24.64
CA SER A 514 -27.32 3.08 24.11
C SER A 514 -28.21 2.92 22.90
N PHE A 515 -28.95 3.97 22.56
CA PHE A 515 -29.74 4.01 21.33
C PHE A 515 -29.60 5.37 20.64
N LEU A 516 -29.94 5.38 19.36
CA LEU A 516 -30.12 6.59 18.55
C LEU A 516 -31.30 6.38 17.62
N THR A 517 -32.27 7.29 17.64
CA THR A 517 -33.36 7.30 16.67
C THR A 517 -33.17 8.44 15.67
N LEU A 518 -33.19 8.10 14.40
CA LEU A 518 -33.02 9.00 13.27
C LEU A 518 -34.36 9.25 12.60
N THR A 519 -34.74 10.51 12.44
CA THR A 519 -35.96 10.94 11.75
C THR A 519 -35.60 11.90 10.63
N THR A 520 -35.97 11.57 9.40
CA THR A 520 -35.72 12.44 8.24
C THR A 520 -36.49 13.74 8.38
N LEU A 521 -35.85 14.87 8.06
CA LEU A 521 -36.47 16.19 8.03
C LEU A 521 -36.55 16.69 6.58
N GLU A 522 -37.71 17.19 6.19
CA GLU A 522 -37.99 17.71 4.86
C GLU A 522 -38.70 19.06 4.97
N SER A 523 -38.55 19.92 3.96
CA SER A 523 -39.25 21.22 3.86
C SER A 523 -39.06 22.12 5.08
N ILE A 524 -37.84 22.15 5.63
CA ILE A 524 -37.51 22.91 6.83
C ILE A 524 -37.66 24.42 6.58
N SER A 525 -38.44 25.08 7.42
CA SER A 525 -38.68 26.54 7.40
C SER A 525 -38.02 27.24 8.60
N ASN A 526 -38.06 28.57 8.63
CA ASN A 526 -37.58 29.41 9.74
C ASN A 526 -36.08 29.27 10.04
N LEU A 527 -35.25 29.11 9.00
CA LEU A 527 -33.79 29.16 9.16
C LEU A 527 -33.29 30.61 9.25
N PRO A 528 -32.30 30.92 10.11
CA PRO A 528 -31.68 32.23 10.17
C PRO A 528 -31.14 32.70 8.81
N SER A 529 -31.30 33.99 8.50
CA SER A 529 -30.83 34.60 7.24
C SER A 529 -29.34 34.94 7.23
N THR A 530 -28.65 34.83 8.37
CA THR A 530 -27.21 35.14 8.48
C THR A 530 -26.39 34.27 7.53
N PRO A 531 -25.52 34.84 6.68
CA PRO A 531 -24.68 34.08 5.76
C PRO A 531 -23.59 33.29 6.50
N MET A 532 -23.05 32.24 5.86
CA MET A 532 -21.90 31.52 6.39
C MET A 532 -20.64 32.41 6.34
N PRO A 533 -19.77 32.37 7.37
CA PRO A 533 -18.49 33.08 7.32
C PRO A 533 -17.68 32.67 6.08
N ASN A 534 -16.93 33.62 5.50
CA ASN A 534 -16.10 33.36 4.32
C ASN A 534 -15.13 32.21 4.62
N LEU A 535 -15.21 31.16 3.82
CA LEU A 535 -14.51 29.90 4.03
C LEU A 535 -13.18 29.83 3.26
N GLU A 536 -12.79 30.88 2.54
CA GLU A 536 -11.57 30.89 1.75
C GLU A 536 -10.39 31.53 2.49
N THR A 537 -9.20 30.93 2.31
CA THR A 537 -7.92 31.46 2.77
C THR A 537 -7.01 31.68 1.55
N PRO A 538 -7.09 32.82 0.84
CA PRO A 538 -6.30 33.06 -0.36
C PRO A 538 -4.80 32.86 -0.12
N GLY A 539 -4.12 32.11 -0.99
CA GLY A 539 -2.66 31.92 -0.94
C GLY A 539 -2.13 30.97 0.15
N LYS A 540 -3.00 30.25 0.86
CA LYS A 540 -2.61 29.20 1.82
C LYS A 540 -3.58 28.02 1.78
N ILE A 541 -3.05 26.81 1.98
CA ILE A 541 -3.85 25.64 2.32
C ILE A 541 -3.79 25.46 3.83
N VAL A 542 -4.95 25.51 4.49
CA VAL A 542 -5.10 25.36 5.93
C VAL A 542 -5.81 24.04 6.21
N HIS A 543 -5.19 23.18 7.01
CA HIS A 543 -5.83 21.99 7.55
C HIS A 543 -6.03 22.18 9.05
N PHE A 544 -7.22 21.87 9.54
CA PHE A 544 -7.47 21.76 10.97
C PHE A 544 -7.84 20.33 11.32
N TYR A 545 -7.20 19.81 12.35
CA TYR A 545 -7.42 18.47 12.87
C TYR A 545 -7.78 18.59 14.34
N PRO A 546 -9.06 18.36 14.71
CA PRO A 546 -9.43 18.17 16.10
C PRO A 546 -8.59 17.06 16.71
N LEU A 547 -8.22 17.14 17.98
CA LEU A 547 -7.34 16.13 18.58
C LEU A 547 -7.94 14.72 18.52
N TYR A 548 -9.27 14.58 18.44
CA TYR A 548 -9.94 13.29 18.29
C TYR A 548 -9.71 12.65 16.91
N TYR A 549 -8.94 13.30 16.02
CA TYR A 549 -8.40 12.68 14.82
C TYR A 549 -7.14 11.85 15.07
N ILE A 550 -6.50 12.08 16.20
CA ILE A 550 -5.17 11.59 16.50
C ILE A 550 -5.28 10.46 17.52
N ASN A 551 -4.51 9.40 17.29
CA ASN A 551 -4.35 8.36 18.30
C ASN A 551 -3.25 8.80 19.26
N VAL A 552 -3.64 9.44 20.36
CA VAL A 552 -2.73 9.96 21.39
C VAL A 552 -2.69 9.00 22.57
N GLY A 553 -1.49 8.68 23.05
CA GLY A 553 -1.28 7.79 24.19
C GLY A 553 -1.81 8.39 25.50
N PHE A 554 -2.63 7.62 26.22
CA PHE A 554 -3.46 8.08 27.35
C PHE A 554 -2.80 8.20 28.71
N GLN A 555 -1.50 7.91 28.83
CA GLN A 555 -0.91 7.82 30.15
C GLN A 555 -0.95 9.16 30.91
N ASN A 556 -0.99 10.30 30.20
CA ASN A 556 -1.04 11.63 30.80
C ASN A 556 -2.06 12.61 30.19
N TRP A 557 -2.64 12.31 29.02
CA TRP A 557 -3.67 13.14 28.40
C TRP A 557 -5.00 12.40 28.40
N GLN A 558 -5.95 12.92 29.17
CA GLN A 558 -7.28 12.38 29.35
C GLN A 558 -8.26 13.11 28.44
N PRO A 559 -9.02 12.39 27.62
CA PRO A 559 -10.13 12.98 26.92
C PRO A 559 -11.15 13.60 27.85
N THR A 560 -11.73 14.73 27.48
CA THR A 560 -12.69 15.39 28.35
C THR A 560 -13.70 16.18 27.52
N ASN A 561 -14.93 16.19 28.00
CA ASN A 561 -15.94 17.10 27.48
C ASN A 561 -15.55 18.54 27.79
N ASP A 562 -15.69 19.43 26.81
CA ASP A 562 -15.23 20.81 26.97
C ASP A 562 -16.21 21.81 26.34
N ALA A 563 -16.88 22.56 27.19
CA ALA A 563 -17.84 23.58 26.77
C ALA A 563 -17.17 24.78 26.06
N MET A 564 -15.86 24.97 26.25
CA MET A 564 -15.09 26.01 25.55
C MET A 564 -14.46 25.52 24.24
N SER A 565 -14.44 24.21 24.01
CA SER A 565 -14.01 23.65 22.72
C SER A 565 -15.09 23.90 21.68
N PHE A 566 -14.71 24.44 20.52
CA PHE A 566 -15.64 24.67 19.41
C PHE A 566 -16.07 23.37 18.72
N VAL A 567 -15.50 22.23 19.10
CA VAL A 567 -15.93 20.88 18.70
C VAL A 567 -16.59 20.09 19.84
N GLY A 568 -16.81 20.73 21.00
CA GLY A 568 -17.48 20.16 22.18
C GLY A 568 -16.62 19.24 23.06
N ILE A 569 -15.45 18.83 22.57
CA ILE A 569 -14.52 17.93 23.26
C ILE A 569 -13.06 18.37 23.09
N SER A 570 -12.21 17.96 24.02
CA SER A 570 -10.77 18.23 24.01
C SER A 570 -10.03 17.13 24.77
N ALA A 571 -8.70 17.24 24.86
CA ALA A 571 -7.88 16.42 25.75
C ALA A 571 -7.28 17.32 26.82
N SER A 572 -7.19 16.81 28.05
CA SER A 572 -6.64 17.52 29.19
C SER A 572 -5.57 16.72 29.92
N SER A 573 -4.57 17.40 30.46
CA SER A 573 -3.51 16.81 31.29
C SER A 573 -3.36 17.59 32.58
N LEU A 574 -3.11 16.91 33.70
CA LEU A 574 -2.72 17.56 34.95
C LEU A 574 -1.27 18.01 34.84
N SER A 575 -0.99 19.30 35.08
CA SER A 575 0.40 19.75 35.17
C SER A 575 1.06 19.20 36.43
N GLY A 576 2.31 18.75 36.35
CA GLY A 576 3.00 18.17 37.50
C GLY A 576 3.97 17.05 37.19
N VAL A 577 3.93 16.50 35.98
CA VAL A 577 4.78 15.37 35.56
C VAL A 577 5.81 15.87 34.52
N PRO A 578 6.87 16.59 34.91
CA PRO A 578 7.92 16.96 33.97
C PRO A 578 8.59 15.70 33.41
N GLY A 579 8.75 15.62 32.09
CA GLY A 579 9.41 14.50 31.40
C GLY A 579 8.70 14.06 30.12
N LYS A 580 9.43 13.35 29.24
CA LYS A 580 8.93 12.90 27.92
C LYS A 580 7.61 12.11 27.98
N SER A 581 7.27 11.53 29.12
CA SER A 581 6.00 10.81 29.33
C SER A 581 4.77 11.72 29.30
N SER A 582 4.87 13.02 29.62
CA SER A 582 3.73 13.96 29.61
C SER A 582 3.45 14.62 28.25
N ARG A 583 4.23 14.26 27.22
CA ARG A 583 4.07 14.79 25.86
C ARG A 583 2.76 14.33 25.21
N LEU A 584 1.96 15.28 24.75
CA LEU A 584 0.99 15.04 23.69
C LEU A 584 1.77 14.86 22.40
N SER A 585 1.83 13.64 21.84
CA SER A 585 2.65 13.35 20.66
C SER A 585 1.93 12.50 19.62
N PHE A 586 2.30 12.70 18.35
CA PHE A 586 1.76 11.94 17.23
C PHE A 586 2.69 11.95 16.01
N ARG A 587 2.58 10.94 15.16
CA ARG A 587 3.36 10.83 13.93
C ARG A 587 2.57 11.40 12.76
N VAL A 588 3.20 12.30 12.00
CA VAL A 588 2.56 13.01 10.88
C VAL A 588 1.94 12.01 9.89
N CYS A 589 2.69 11.03 9.41
CA CYS A 589 2.18 10.08 8.41
C CYS A 589 1.23 8.98 8.93
N GLN A 590 1.24 8.67 10.23
CA GLN A 590 0.32 7.66 10.78
C GLN A 590 -1.04 8.27 11.13
N ASN A 591 -1.05 9.55 11.49
CA ASN A 591 -2.23 10.23 11.99
C ASN A 591 -2.83 11.20 10.96
N LEU A 592 -2.04 11.69 10.01
CA LEU A 592 -2.41 12.67 8.99
C LEU A 592 -2.08 12.10 7.60
N PRO A 593 -2.90 11.17 7.09
CA PRO A 593 -2.62 10.53 5.80
C PRO A 593 -2.61 11.53 4.65
N GLU A 594 -3.33 12.65 4.78
CA GLU A 594 -3.27 13.75 3.81
C GLU A 594 -1.92 14.49 3.87
N VAL A 595 -1.15 14.42 4.94
CA VAL A 595 0.15 15.11 5.04
C VAL A 595 1.29 14.19 4.56
N PHE A 596 0.98 12.96 4.11
CA PHE A 596 1.94 11.98 3.62
C PHE A 596 2.57 12.42 2.30
N GLY A 597 3.91 12.44 2.24
CA GLY A 597 4.65 12.71 0.99
C GLY A 597 4.88 14.19 0.68
N LEU A 598 4.61 15.12 1.61
CA LEU A 598 4.93 16.53 1.44
C LEU A 598 6.46 16.77 1.55
N HIS A 599 7.17 16.45 0.46
CA HIS A 599 8.59 16.72 0.30
C HIS A 599 8.82 18.17 -0.17
N GLY A 600 9.79 18.87 0.41
CA GLY A 600 10.24 20.19 -0.05
C GLY A 600 9.37 21.37 0.42
N THR A 601 8.26 21.14 1.12
CA THR A 601 7.37 22.22 1.59
C THR A 601 7.70 22.69 3.00
N TRP A 602 7.43 23.97 3.25
CA TRP A 602 7.49 24.58 4.57
C TRP A 602 6.12 24.52 5.22
N MET A 603 6.06 24.00 6.44
CA MET A 603 4.82 23.81 7.19
C MET A 603 4.87 24.55 8.51
N ASN A 604 3.88 25.41 8.73
CA ASN A 604 3.64 26.03 10.03
C ASN A 604 2.54 25.27 10.75
N MET A 605 2.86 24.72 11.92
CA MET A 605 1.89 23.99 12.72
C MET A 605 1.70 24.66 14.07
N THR A 606 0.45 24.78 14.49
CA THR A 606 0.08 25.44 15.75
C THR A 606 -0.94 24.60 16.51
N PHE A 607 -0.65 24.28 17.76
CA PHE A 607 -1.64 23.68 18.67
C PHE A 607 -2.60 24.75 19.17
N ARG A 608 -3.86 24.39 19.34
CA ARG A 608 -4.84 25.23 20.02
C ARG A 608 -5.06 24.67 21.41
N SER A 609 -4.68 25.45 22.42
CA SER A 609 -4.55 24.98 23.80
C SER A 609 -5.07 25.99 24.82
N ARG A 610 -5.36 25.52 26.03
CA ARG A 610 -5.92 26.32 27.12
C ARG A 610 -5.31 25.89 28.46
N CYS A 611 -5.17 26.83 29.38
CA CYS A 611 -4.48 26.65 30.66
C CYS A 611 -5.37 27.12 31.81
N THR A 612 -5.76 26.21 32.69
CA THR A 612 -6.59 26.52 33.87
C THR A 612 -5.74 26.62 35.13
N GLU A 613 -6.13 27.51 36.05
CA GLU A 613 -5.56 27.67 37.41
C GLU A 613 -4.01 27.72 37.41
N ARG A 614 -3.48 28.89 37.04
CA ARG A 614 -2.04 29.09 36.86
C ARG A 614 -1.25 29.07 38.15
N ASN A 615 -0.05 28.51 38.08
CA ASN A 615 1.01 28.68 39.05
C ASN A 615 2.25 29.31 38.37
N MET A 616 2.54 30.57 38.70
CA MET A 616 3.62 31.35 38.07
C MET A 616 5.03 31.08 38.64
N SER A 617 5.23 29.95 39.32
CA SER A 617 6.54 29.59 39.90
C SER A 617 7.55 29.05 38.89
N GLN A 618 7.15 28.70 37.66
CA GLN A 618 8.05 28.19 36.61
C GLN A 618 8.20 29.14 35.42
N GLN A 619 9.41 29.22 34.88
CA GLN A 619 9.75 30.10 33.75
C GLN A 619 9.21 29.61 32.40
N TRP A 620 9.11 28.28 32.19
CA TRP A 620 8.78 27.68 30.88
C TRP A 620 7.46 26.91 30.94
N PRO A 621 6.31 27.49 30.55
CA PRO A 621 5.00 26.82 30.67
C PRO A 621 4.78 25.59 29.78
N TRP A 622 5.46 25.53 28.65
CA TRP A 622 5.43 24.38 27.73
C TRP A 622 6.67 24.31 26.85
N TRP A 623 6.91 23.13 26.31
CA TRP A 623 7.84 22.88 25.22
C TRP A 623 7.08 22.32 24.04
N SER A 624 7.48 22.69 22.83
CA SER A 624 6.88 22.15 21.62
C SER A 624 7.95 21.89 20.58
N GLY A 625 7.79 20.83 19.81
CA GLY A 625 8.77 20.48 18.78
C GLY A 625 8.43 19.22 18.03
N TYR A 626 9.44 18.68 17.37
CA TYR A 626 9.36 17.41 16.68
C TYR A 626 10.65 16.61 16.87
N THR A 627 10.56 15.29 16.74
CA THR A 627 11.68 14.37 16.77
C THR A 627 11.87 13.79 15.37
N LYS A 628 13.08 13.89 14.82
CA LYS A 628 13.47 13.29 13.53
C LYS A 628 14.74 12.47 13.72
N GLN A 629 14.72 11.20 13.32
CA GLN A 629 15.86 10.27 13.46
C GLN A 629 16.47 10.27 14.89
N GLY A 630 15.61 10.32 15.91
CA GLY A 630 16.02 10.33 17.33
C GLY A 630 16.54 11.67 17.87
N LYS A 631 16.59 12.74 17.06
CA LYS A 631 16.99 14.08 17.49
C LYS A 631 15.76 14.98 17.69
N ASP A 632 15.63 15.56 18.88
CA ASP A 632 14.56 16.50 19.22
C ASP A 632 14.92 17.91 18.70
N ASN A 633 14.02 18.52 17.94
CA ASN A 633 14.09 19.89 17.47
C ASN A 633 12.90 20.66 18.05
N TYR A 634 13.18 21.56 19.00
CA TYR A 634 12.15 22.13 19.87
C TYR A 634 12.38 23.60 20.19
N GLN A 635 11.36 24.20 20.80
CA GLN A 635 11.35 25.55 21.36
C GLN A 635 10.60 25.56 22.70
N GLY A 636 11.10 26.36 23.65
CA GLY A 636 10.43 26.63 24.93
C GLY A 636 9.54 27.87 24.84
N SER A 637 8.68 28.06 25.84
CA SER A 637 7.80 29.23 25.95
C SER A 637 8.04 30.06 27.20
N GLU A 638 7.56 31.30 27.20
CA GLU A 638 7.66 32.20 28.34
C GLU A 638 6.31 32.33 29.06
N THR A 639 6.32 32.57 30.38
CA THR A 639 5.09 32.74 31.18
C THR A 639 4.12 33.81 30.68
N TRP A 640 4.61 34.86 30.03
CA TRP A 640 3.77 35.92 29.48
C TRP A 640 2.98 35.50 28.24
N MET A 641 3.39 34.41 27.56
CA MET A 641 2.71 33.88 26.37
C MET A 641 1.38 33.20 26.71
N VAL A 642 1.17 32.82 27.98
CA VAL A 642 -0.10 32.25 28.41
C VAL A 642 -1.10 33.39 28.66
N PRO A 643 -2.33 33.42 28.09
CA PRO A 643 -3.31 34.51 28.30
C PRO A 643 -3.99 34.51 29.68
N LYS A 644 -3.97 35.62 30.44
CA LYS A 644 -4.42 35.65 31.86
C LYS A 644 -5.77 34.98 32.17
N ASN A 645 -6.71 35.04 31.23
CA ASN A 645 -8.03 34.42 31.36
C ASN A 645 -8.01 32.96 30.89
N ASP A 646 -8.93 32.14 31.38
CA ASP A 646 -9.11 30.78 30.89
C ASP A 646 -9.70 30.79 29.47
N VAL A 647 -8.84 30.91 28.46
CA VAL A 647 -9.20 30.98 27.04
C VAL A 647 -8.26 30.15 26.19
N TYR A 648 -8.73 29.72 25.03
CA TYR A 648 -7.88 29.07 24.03
C TYR A 648 -6.90 30.06 23.40
N PHE A 649 -5.69 29.59 23.14
CA PHE A 649 -4.61 30.31 22.45
C PHE A 649 -3.78 29.36 21.59
N TYR A 650 -2.95 29.92 20.71
CA TYR A 650 -2.13 29.14 19.79
C TYR A 650 -0.71 28.98 20.28
N ILE A 651 -0.22 27.74 20.26
CA ILE A 651 1.17 27.40 20.54
C ILE A 651 1.82 27.02 19.21
N PRO A 652 2.70 27.88 18.66
CA PRO A 652 3.43 27.54 17.47
C PRO A 652 4.42 26.43 17.76
N LEU A 653 4.59 25.54 16.79
CA LEU A 653 5.74 24.65 16.74
C LEU A 653 6.90 25.31 16.04
N ARG A 654 8.10 24.81 16.33
CA ARG A 654 9.28 25.17 15.55
C ARG A 654 9.08 24.75 14.10
N GLU A 655 9.40 25.64 13.18
CA GLU A 655 9.23 25.43 11.74
C GLU A 655 9.91 24.13 11.29
N MET A 656 9.18 23.33 10.51
CA MET A 656 9.59 22.02 10.06
C MET A 656 9.82 22.02 8.55
N LYS A 657 11.01 21.56 8.14
CA LYS A 657 11.36 21.32 6.74
C LYS A 657 11.22 19.82 6.42
N ASN A 658 10.44 19.50 5.38
CA ASN A 658 10.18 18.14 4.89
C ASN A 658 9.45 17.23 5.91
N ALA A 659 8.11 17.20 5.86
CA ALA A 659 7.29 16.35 6.70
C ALA A 659 7.28 14.89 6.20
N THR A 660 8.18 14.07 6.74
CA THR A 660 8.35 12.65 6.39
C THR A 660 7.74 11.72 7.44
N SER A 661 7.61 10.44 7.12
CA SER A 661 6.92 9.43 7.95
C SER A 661 7.60 9.07 9.26
N ASP A 662 8.86 9.44 9.41
CA ASP A 662 9.68 9.29 10.60
C ASP A 662 9.56 10.45 11.59
N ILE A 663 8.77 11.50 11.28
CA ILE A 663 8.64 12.68 12.15
C ILE A 663 7.55 12.47 13.21
N ASN A 664 7.94 12.61 14.47
CA ASN A 664 7.05 12.62 15.62
C ASN A 664 6.93 14.02 16.20
N VAL A 665 5.73 14.61 16.13
CA VAL A 665 5.44 15.95 16.66
C VAL A 665 5.01 15.82 18.11
N TRP A 666 5.35 16.80 18.95
CA TRP A 666 4.93 16.78 20.34
C TRP A 666 4.75 18.17 20.98
N LEU A 667 3.87 18.22 21.99
CA LEU A 667 3.64 19.32 22.92
C LEU A 667 3.78 18.79 24.36
N GLU A 668 4.63 19.43 25.16
CA GLU A 668 4.90 19.08 26.56
C GLU A 668 4.46 20.22 27.46
N CYS A 669 3.52 19.97 28.37
CA CYS A 669 3.10 20.95 29.38
C CYS A 669 3.95 20.82 30.65
N THR A 670 4.34 21.95 31.24
CA THR A 670 5.08 21.97 32.53
C THR A 670 4.14 22.28 33.70
N THR A 671 4.67 22.59 34.88
CA THR A 671 3.93 22.81 36.14
C THR A 671 3.14 24.12 36.20
N VAL A 672 3.14 24.94 35.15
CA VAL A 672 2.51 26.27 35.16
C VAL A 672 0.98 26.24 35.18
N CYS A 673 0.34 25.20 34.65
CA CYS A 673 -1.10 25.15 34.43
C CYS A 673 -1.74 23.97 35.15
N LYS A 674 -2.41 24.13 36.30
CA LYS A 674 -2.97 22.98 37.07
C LYS A 674 -3.62 21.92 36.19
N ARG A 675 -4.36 22.37 35.17
CA ARG A 675 -4.75 21.54 34.03
C ARG A 675 -4.48 22.27 32.72
N PHE A 676 -3.93 21.53 31.78
CA PHE A 676 -3.63 21.98 30.44
C PHE A 676 -4.53 21.25 29.45
N TRP A 677 -5.11 21.97 28.50
CA TRP A 677 -6.11 21.47 27.56
C TRP A 677 -5.65 21.71 26.13
N SER A 678 -6.07 20.86 25.21
CA SER A 678 -5.86 21.04 23.77
C SER A 678 -7.03 20.42 23.01
N ASP A 679 -7.60 21.15 22.05
CA ASP A 679 -8.78 20.70 21.28
C ASP A 679 -8.44 20.32 19.84
N GLY A 680 -7.31 20.80 19.31
CA GLY A 680 -6.79 20.40 18.02
C GLY A 680 -5.50 21.12 17.66
N PHE A 681 -5.15 21.01 16.38
CA PHE A 681 -4.04 21.75 15.81
C PHE A 681 -4.35 22.15 14.37
N LYS A 682 -3.73 23.25 13.97
CA LYS A 682 -3.81 23.83 12.64
C LYS A 682 -2.48 23.64 11.93
N LEU A 683 -2.54 23.23 10.67
CA LEU A 683 -1.44 23.14 9.74
C LEU A 683 -1.66 24.15 8.62
N GLU A 684 -0.69 25.04 8.41
CA GLU A 684 -0.67 25.98 7.29
C GLU A 684 0.45 25.58 6.32
N GLN A 685 0.04 25.30 5.08
CA GLN A 685 0.92 25.04 3.96
C GLN A 685 0.92 26.24 3.01
N ARG A 686 2.11 26.67 2.60
CA ARG A 686 2.25 27.73 1.59
C ARG A 686 1.93 27.17 0.20
N THR A 687 1.07 27.85 -0.55
CA THR A 687 0.70 27.43 -1.92
C THR A 687 1.79 27.67 -2.96
N ASP A 688 2.80 28.48 -2.63
CA ASP A 688 3.98 28.72 -3.49
C ASP A 688 5.03 27.60 -3.36
N SER A 689 4.89 26.72 -2.37
CA SER A 689 5.64 25.48 -2.29
C SER A 689 4.86 24.38 -3.00
N SER A 690 5.48 23.70 -3.96
CA SER A 690 4.88 22.60 -4.73
C SER A 690 4.49 21.46 -3.77
N ALA A 691 3.24 21.49 -3.32
CA ALA A 691 2.62 20.49 -2.47
C ALA A 691 2.35 19.22 -3.29
N TYR A 692 3.30 18.30 -3.32
CA TYR A 692 3.11 17.02 -4.00
C TYR A 692 2.36 16.05 -3.09
N TYR A 693 1.02 16.06 -3.17
CA TYR A 693 0.17 15.02 -2.61
C TYR A 693 0.30 13.76 -3.47
N GLY A 694 1.14 12.80 -3.07
CA GLY A 694 1.31 11.50 -3.74
C GLY A 694 1.71 11.61 -5.21
N TYR A 695 3.01 11.49 -5.51
CA TYR A 695 3.63 11.55 -6.85
C TYR A 695 2.69 11.95 -8.03
N PRO A 696 2.29 13.24 -8.11
CA PRO A 696 1.31 13.75 -9.09
C PRO A 696 1.78 13.73 -10.55
N ASP A 697 3.06 13.43 -10.78
CA ASP A 697 3.70 13.65 -12.08
C ASP A 697 3.46 12.52 -13.09
N THR A 698 2.70 11.49 -12.72
CA THR A 698 2.35 10.37 -13.62
C THR A 698 0.83 10.16 -13.71
N ASN A 699 0.11 11.16 -14.22
CA ASN A 699 -1.29 11.00 -14.63
C ASN A 699 -1.35 10.33 -16.01
N PHE A 700 -1.24 9.01 -16.05
CA PHE A 700 -1.42 8.25 -17.28
C PHE A 700 -2.86 8.36 -17.77
N LYS A 701 -3.01 8.54 -19.09
CA LYS A 701 -4.31 8.55 -19.77
C LYS A 701 -4.57 7.15 -20.34
N PHE A 702 -5.74 6.62 -20.07
CA PHE A 702 -6.15 5.25 -20.44
C PHE A 702 -6.66 5.19 -21.89
N ASN A 703 -5.87 5.71 -22.83
CA ASN A 703 -6.30 5.90 -24.23
C ASN A 703 -5.21 5.65 -25.26
N ASP A 704 -4.12 4.97 -24.91
CA ASP A 704 -3.12 4.51 -25.87
C ASP A 704 -3.76 3.56 -26.90
N ASP A 705 -3.59 3.88 -28.18
CA ASP A 705 -3.91 2.99 -29.29
C ASP A 705 -2.59 2.63 -29.98
N LEU A 706 -2.08 1.44 -29.63
CA LEU A 706 -0.74 1.02 -30.03
C LEU A 706 -0.82 0.08 -31.24
N GLU A 707 -0.07 0.43 -32.28
CA GLU A 707 0.15 -0.43 -33.44
C GLU A 707 0.88 -1.73 -33.05
N PRO A 708 0.61 -2.85 -33.74
CA PRO A 708 1.35 -4.09 -33.53
C PRO A 708 2.85 -3.88 -33.64
N MET A 709 3.57 -4.53 -32.73
CA MET A 709 5.03 -4.46 -32.68
C MET A 709 5.65 -5.09 -33.94
N LYS A 710 6.69 -4.46 -34.48
CA LYS A 710 7.50 -5.05 -35.57
C LYS A 710 8.41 -6.15 -35.03
N GLU A 711 8.70 -7.16 -35.85
CA GLU A 711 9.66 -8.19 -35.50
C GLU A 711 11.04 -7.56 -35.22
N PRO A 712 11.65 -7.82 -34.05
CA PRO A 712 12.93 -7.20 -33.69
C PRO A 712 14.09 -7.69 -34.56
N ASN A 713 14.87 -6.76 -35.11
CA ASN A 713 16.06 -7.07 -35.92
C ASN A 713 17.34 -6.68 -35.18
N MET A 714 18.18 -7.65 -34.80
CA MET A 714 19.41 -7.42 -34.04
C MET A 714 20.33 -6.37 -34.68
N THR A 715 20.46 -6.37 -36.02
CA THR A 715 21.31 -5.43 -36.75
C THR A 715 20.89 -3.98 -36.50
N GLU A 716 19.59 -3.70 -36.52
CA GLU A 716 19.04 -2.36 -36.26
C GLU A 716 19.32 -1.91 -34.82
N TYR A 717 19.13 -2.80 -33.84
CA TYR A 717 19.42 -2.47 -32.43
C TYR A 717 20.92 -2.26 -32.18
N MET A 718 21.78 -3.04 -32.82
CA MET A 718 23.24 -2.88 -32.74
C MET A 718 23.68 -1.54 -33.34
N GLN A 719 23.14 -1.17 -34.50
CA GLN A 719 23.39 0.13 -35.13
C GLN A 719 22.91 1.29 -34.24
N ASN A 720 21.69 1.21 -33.71
CA ASN A 720 21.13 2.23 -32.82
C ASN A 720 21.92 2.37 -31.50
N ALA A 721 22.53 1.28 -31.03
CA ALA A 721 23.40 1.26 -29.85
C ALA A 721 24.85 1.69 -30.16
N GLY A 722 25.19 2.00 -31.42
CA GLY A 722 26.55 2.38 -31.82
C GLY A 722 27.56 1.23 -31.77
N ILE A 723 27.11 -0.03 -31.86
CA ILE A 723 27.97 -1.21 -31.78
C ILE A 723 28.33 -1.67 -33.20
N SER A 724 29.62 -1.67 -33.54
CA SER A 724 30.09 -2.09 -34.86
C SER A 724 29.86 -3.58 -35.11
N ILE A 725 29.19 -3.91 -36.21
CA ILE A 725 29.05 -5.28 -36.69
C ILE A 725 30.30 -5.60 -37.52
N ILE A 726 31.20 -6.44 -36.99
CA ILE A 726 32.25 -7.03 -37.82
C ILE A 726 31.60 -8.19 -38.56
N GLU A 727 31.14 -7.96 -39.78
CA GLU A 727 30.78 -9.03 -40.68
C GLU A 727 32.06 -9.78 -41.09
N THR A 728 32.26 -10.98 -40.56
CA THR A 728 33.15 -11.95 -41.22
C THR A 728 32.43 -12.50 -42.44
N SER A 729 32.40 -11.71 -43.52
CA SER A 729 32.00 -12.21 -44.84
C SER A 729 33.12 -13.12 -45.36
N SER A 730 32.85 -14.43 -45.41
CA SER A 730 33.59 -15.35 -46.26
C SER A 730 33.15 -15.11 -47.70
N ASN A 731 33.73 -14.09 -48.33
CA ASN A 731 33.62 -13.91 -49.78
C ASN A 731 34.70 -14.76 -50.44
N GLU A 732 34.34 -15.98 -50.83
CA GLU A 732 34.93 -16.61 -52.01
C GLU A 732 34.48 -15.80 -53.23
N THR A 733 35.38 -15.04 -53.81
CA THR A 733 35.23 -14.59 -55.20
C THR A 733 36.60 -14.55 -55.87
N ASN A 734 36.66 -15.27 -56.99
CA ASN A 734 37.75 -15.30 -57.94
C ASN A 734 38.10 -13.89 -58.43
N THR A 735 39.37 -13.52 -58.34
CA THR A 735 39.98 -12.57 -59.28
C THR A 735 41.43 -12.96 -59.57
N THR A 736 41.67 -13.04 -60.88
CA THR A 736 42.89 -13.26 -61.65
C THR A 736 44.12 -12.46 -61.21
N GLU A 737 45.26 -13.09 -61.41
CA GLU A 737 46.63 -12.57 -61.33
C GLU A 737 46.79 -11.19 -61.97
N THR A 738 47.52 -10.31 -61.27
CA THR A 738 48.56 -9.46 -61.88
C THR A 738 49.63 -9.19 -60.83
N ASP A 739 50.86 -9.53 -61.19
CA ASP A 739 52.08 -9.35 -60.41
C ASP A 739 52.40 -7.86 -60.18
N GLU A 740 52.82 -7.51 -58.95
CA GLU A 740 53.96 -6.61 -58.77
C GLU A 740 54.63 -6.80 -57.39
N LYS A 741 55.97 -6.81 -57.44
CA LYS A 741 56.92 -7.26 -56.42
C LYS A 741 57.03 -6.30 -55.23
N SER A 742 57.21 -6.86 -54.02
CA SER A 742 58.25 -6.38 -53.09
C SER A 742 58.56 -7.41 -51.99
N GLU A 743 59.85 -7.59 -51.72
CA GLU A 743 60.49 -8.63 -50.92
C GLU A 743 60.29 -8.49 -49.40
N SER A 744 60.09 -9.62 -48.70
CA SER A 744 61.07 -10.17 -47.73
C SER A 744 60.43 -11.14 -46.72
N ASN A 745 61.23 -12.12 -46.30
CA ASN A 745 61.03 -13.08 -45.19
C ASN A 745 60.16 -14.33 -45.42
N LYS A 746 60.75 -15.28 -46.17
CA LYS A 746 60.53 -16.73 -45.97
C LYS A 746 61.26 -17.22 -44.71
N LYS A 747 60.51 -17.66 -43.69
CA LYS A 747 60.91 -18.75 -42.78
C LYS A 747 59.71 -19.65 -42.43
N SER A 748 59.72 -20.82 -43.07
CA SER A 748 59.11 -22.12 -42.72
C SER A 748 57.79 -22.19 -41.93
N LYS A 749 56.67 -22.35 -42.64
CA LYS A 749 55.50 -23.12 -42.16
C LYS A 749 55.59 -24.55 -42.71
N ALA A 750 56.24 -25.44 -41.96
CA ALA A 750 56.19 -26.89 -42.21
C ALA A 750 56.11 -27.71 -40.89
N GLY A 751 55.73 -27.07 -39.77
CA GLY A 751 55.75 -27.71 -38.44
C GLY A 751 54.41 -27.77 -37.70
N VAL A 752 53.29 -27.29 -38.26
CA VAL A 752 52.05 -27.11 -37.49
C VAL A 752 50.95 -28.14 -37.82
N ILE A 753 51.09 -28.94 -38.87
CA ILE A 753 50.05 -29.92 -39.26
C ILE A 753 50.28 -31.32 -38.63
N ALA A 754 51.46 -31.60 -38.08
CA ALA A 754 51.74 -32.88 -37.40
C ALA A 754 51.46 -32.86 -35.88
N GLY A 755 51.37 -31.69 -35.24
CA GLY A 755 51.18 -31.58 -33.78
C GLY A 755 49.75 -31.80 -33.29
N SER A 756 48.75 -31.47 -34.12
CA SER A 756 47.34 -31.51 -33.72
C SER A 756 46.74 -32.91 -33.72
N ILE A 757 47.31 -33.85 -34.49
CA ILE A 757 46.84 -35.25 -34.56
C ILE A 757 47.40 -36.08 -33.40
N ILE A 758 48.63 -35.79 -32.94
CA ILE A 758 49.25 -36.49 -31.81
C ILE A 758 48.63 -36.07 -30.46
N GLY A 759 48.24 -34.78 -30.32
CA GLY A 759 47.56 -34.29 -29.11
C GLY A 759 46.18 -34.92 -28.87
N ALA A 760 45.41 -35.16 -29.94
CA ALA A 760 44.07 -35.77 -29.83
C ALA A 760 44.13 -37.25 -29.42
N LEU A 761 45.13 -38.00 -29.88
CA LEU A 761 45.30 -39.42 -29.53
C LEU A 761 45.76 -39.63 -28.08
N VAL A 762 46.57 -38.72 -27.53
CA VAL A 762 47.02 -38.78 -26.12
C VAL A 762 45.85 -38.50 -25.17
N VAL A 763 44.96 -37.55 -25.50
CA VAL A 763 43.78 -37.24 -24.67
C VAL A 763 42.78 -38.41 -24.65
N ILE A 764 42.57 -39.09 -25.80
CA ILE A 764 41.71 -40.28 -25.87
C ILE A 764 42.30 -41.44 -25.06
N GLY A 765 43.62 -41.67 -25.13
CA GLY A 765 44.30 -42.70 -24.35
C GLY A 765 44.18 -42.49 -22.83
N VAL A 766 44.25 -41.25 -22.36
CA VAL A 766 44.08 -40.90 -20.94
C VAL A 766 42.64 -41.12 -20.48
N ILE A 767 41.65 -40.78 -21.30
CA ILE A 767 40.23 -41.01 -20.98
C ILE A 767 39.93 -42.50 -20.85
N VAL A 768 40.44 -43.34 -21.77
CA VAL A 768 40.25 -44.79 -21.72
C VAL A 768 40.93 -45.41 -20.49
N ALA A 769 42.13 -44.96 -20.13
CA ALA A 769 42.82 -45.42 -18.93
C ALA A 769 42.07 -45.04 -17.63
N VAL A 770 41.50 -43.84 -17.55
CA VAL A 770 40.70 -43.39 -16.39
C VAL A 770 39.40 -44.19 -16.28
N VAL A 771 38.71 -44.45 -17.39
CA VAL A 771 37.50 -45.30 -17.41
C VAL A 771 37.83 -46.73 -16.98
N PHE A 772 38.97 -47.29 -17.44
CA PHE A 772 39.41 -48.63 -17.06
C PHE A 772 39.75 -48.71 -15.56
N VAL A 773 40.42 -47.71 -14.99
CA VAL A 773 40.71 -47.64 -13.55
C VAL A 773 39.43 -47.48 -12.71
N ILE A 774 38.43 -46.74 -13.20
CA ILE A 774 37.12 -46.60 -12.54
C ILE A 774 36.34 -47.93 -12.59
N MET A 775 36.41 -48.68 -13.69
CA MET A 775 35.77 -49.99 -13.83
C MET A 775 36.44 -51.06 -12.95
N VAL A 776 37.78 -51.07 -12.88
CA VAL A 776 38.53 -52.00 -11.99
C VAL A 776 38.28 -51.67 -10.52
N LYS A 777 38.19 -50.38 -10.15
CA LYS A 777 37.82 -49.96 -8.77
C LYS A 777 36.36 -50.22 -8.39
N ARG A 778 35.47 -50.44 -9.36
CA ARG A 778 34.06 -50.82 -9.14
C ARG A 778 33.85 -52.34 -9.05
N GLY A 779 34.84 -53.15 -9.44
CA GLY A 779 34.81 -54.61 -9.33
C GLY A 779 35.19 -55.17 -7.96
N GLU A 780 35.72 -54.33 -7.05
CA GLU A 780 36.09 -54.72 -5.69
C GLU A 780 35.29 -53.89 -4.67
N LYS A 781 33.96 -54.10 -4.60
CA LYS A 781 33.19 -53.88 -3.38
C LYS A 781 31.91 -54.71 -3.39
N SER A 782 31.76 -55.43 -2.29
CA SER A 782 30.94 -56.60 -1.99
C SER A 782 29.45 -56.54 -2.31
N ASP A 783 28.95 -57.74 -2.63
CA ASP A 783 27.60 -58.23 -2.34
C ASP A 783 27.08 -57.82 -0.95
N SER A 784 26.14 -56.88 -0.93
CA SER A 784 24.99 -56.84 -0.02
C SER A 784 24.10 -55.65 -0.41
N ASP A 785 22.79 -55.85 -0.42
CA ASP A 785 21.71 -54.90 -0.75
C ASP A 785 21.33 -54.80 -2.24
N LYS A 786 20.91 -55.95 -2.78
CA LYS A 786 19.90 -56.01 -3.84
C LYS A 786 18.52 -56.12 -3.19
N ASP A 787 17.93 -54.99 -2.86
CA ASP A 787 16.49 -54.80 -2.92
C ASP A 787 16.21 -53.30 -2.87
N VAL A 788 15.22 -52.87 -3.66
CA VAL A 788 14.79 -51.47 -3.83
C VAL A 788 15.65 -50.62 -4.77
N VAL A 789 15.60 -50.88 -6.09
CA VAL A 789 15.28 -49.88 -7.14
C VAL A 789 14.91 -50.65 -8.41
N MET A 790 13.72 -51.24 -8.45
CA MET A 790 13.08 -51.71 -9.70
C MET A 790 11.55 -51.81 -9.52
N LYS A 791 10.96 -50.72 -9.03
CA LYS A 791 9.53 -50.41 -9.17
C LYS A 791 9.40 -48.89 -9.17
N GLU A 792 8.51 -48.39 -10.03
CA GLU A 792 8.21 -46.97 -10.30
C GLU A 792 9.04 -46.31 -11.42
N ILE A 793 9.17 -47.03 -12.53
CA ILE A 793 8.64 -46.51 -13.79
C ILE A 793 7.22 -47.09 -13.89
N MET A 794 6.22 -46.22 -13.98
CA MET A 794 4.78 -46.38 -13.66
C MET A 794 4.43 -46.05 -12.20
N VAL A 795 4.37 -44.76 -11.87
CA VAL A 795 3.14 -43.93 -11.67
C VAL A 795 3.54 -42.47 -11.81
#